data_AF-A0A2E3RQN0-F1
#
_entry.id   AF-A0A2E3RQN0-F1
#
_cell.length_a   1.000
_cell.length_b   1.000
_cell.length_c   1.000
_cell.angle_alpha   90.00
_cell.angle_beta   90.00
_cell.angle_gamma   90.00
#
_symmetry.space_group_name_H-M   'P 1'
#
loop_
_entity.id
_entity.type
_entity.pdbx_description
1 polymer ?
#
loop_
_entity_poly.entity_id
_entity_poly.type
_entity_poly.pdbx_seq_one_letter_code
_entity_poly.pdbx_strand_id
1 'polypeptide(L)'
;MSCLIMTFKAMSIGLLCLAAQDSSENASEHYRQAFVTLELLDESDWNALLELDFQQAMISGSIPAELRNVMDRAMPALEHLAKASQCDYVDFDLDRSEGMMMLVPHLSPMRNLARLADVAACINIIDGDMTAASTNLGLGIRVTRDMVQDDLVVSSLVGGAVMMNQNQTINELIAGGMLPPELAHDLNEQMSELGGPDPFRFVGAVSGEKQMLVDWLREQLLADDEQADYQVDDFLDALEVSEQERPGADFDIVADMDLLESAQERMTDIFAMADRDLAAELASEFAVQLKNGEYGLLANRVMPSLVHLVQRRDALETMLAEQRLLLHGIASGRIDADSMRNAAVFYAKAAAAMQELAPQVLDMIETIRNAPEAISERYVDEAGTVLMETLEETRLLLDAATSIKECDISVLDQGRPAMSLPWIGGFRALGRFLVADAMIHMRSALMEPRPESSEHAIRAADRLVSLLRLIGRISDDGTYAGSLLAMSMLEETMPALEMLVDEEIYNGQQVRRVHDALDMVIPDQLLGLAMAREREQDRLVDSMGAGSGWKDSISGMLKRQDEDAIVYIIAVLDSNLESERPRTHVIWDTSDFIDPAWSGIHEHEEAEAIRALLDQDRTKPEDLVMIGSRIGHRQIMDTVSMRIMAADLIARARRVFRPGGQAVDADAVAP
;
A
#
# COMPACT_ATOMS: atom_id res chain seq x y z
N MET A 1 70.33 7.42 14.73
CA MET A 1 69.58 6.92 15.90
C MET A 1 68.13 7.39 15.90
N SER A 2 67.85 8.69 15.70
CA SER A 2 66.47 9.22 15.66
C SER A 2 65.57 8.67 14.53
N CYS A 3 66.12 8.40 13.34
CA CYS A 3 65.37 7.81 12.24
C CYS A 3 64.90 6.37 12.55
N LEU A 4 65.77 5.58 13.19
CA LEU A 4 65.50 4.19 13.58
C LEU A 4 64.45 4.08 14.70
N ILE A 5 64.40 5.08 15.60
CA ILE A 5 63.37 5.17 16.66
C ILE A 5 62.00 5.53 16.07
N MET A 6 61.94 6.35 15.01
CA MET A 6 60.69 6.67 14.30
C MET A 6 60.14 5.45 13.56
N THR A 7 60.98 4.70 12.85
CA THR A 7 60.52 3.49 12.14
C THR A 7 60.02 2.41 13.09
N PHE A 8 60.68 2.23 14.25
CA PHE A 8 60.25 1.26 15.26
C PHE A 8 58.93 1.67 15.92
N LYS A 9 58.72 2.96 16.20
CA LYS A 9 57.43 3.47 16.69
C LYS A 9 56.31 3.32 15.67
N ALA A 10 56.57 3.58 14.39
CA ALA A 10 55.60 3.39 13.32
C ALA A 10 55.21 1.90 13.16
N MET A 11 56.18 0.98 13.21
CA MET A 11 55.90 -0.46 13.22
C MET A 11 55.14 -0.90 14.47
N SER A 12 55.47 -0.37 15.64
CA SER A 12 54.81 -0.73 16.90
C SER A 12 53.37 -0.23 16.95
N ILE A 13 53.09 0.95 16.40
CA ILE A 13 51.73 1.48 16.24
C ILE A 13 50.97 0.66 15.20
N GLY A 14 51.59 0.28 14.07
CA GLY A 14 50.98 -0.62 13.09
C GLY A 14 50.64 -2.00 13.65
N LEU A 15 51.53 -2.60 14.46
CA LEU A 15 51.30 -3.88 15.14
C LEU A 15 50.25 -3.78 16.27
N LEU A 16 50.17 -2.65 16.97
CA LEU A 16 49.11 -2.42 17.97
C LEU A 16 47.76 -2.15 17.32
N CYS A 17 47.70 -1.51 16.15
CA CYS A 17 46.48 -1.35 15.38
C CYS A 17 46.01 -2.70 14.80
N LEU A 18 46.92 -3.54 14.28
CA LEU A 18 46.61 -4.89 13.80
C LEU A 18 46.16 -5.82 14.94
N ALA A 19 46.74 -5.72 16.14
CA ALA A 19 46.34 -6.52 17.30
C ALA A 19 45.06 -6.00 17.99
N ALA A 20 44.67 -4.75 17.78
CA ALA A 20 43.41 -4.18 18.28
C ALA A 20 42.22 -4.43 17.33
N GLN A 21 42.48 -4.80 16.08
CA GLN A 21 41.46 -5.14 15.07
C GLN A 21 40.93 -6.58 15.19
N ASP A 22 41.52 -7.43 16.04
CA ASP A 22 41.32 -8.89 16.00
C ASP A 22 40.31 -9.41 17.05
N SER A 23 39.36 -8.57 17.49
CA SER A 23 38.27 -9.03 18.39
C SER A 23 36.95 -8.28 18.25
N SER A 24 36.73 -7.51 17.17
CA SER A 24 35.36 -7.10 16.86
C SER A 24 34.58 -8.35 16.52
N GLU A 25 33.69 -8.75 17.43
CA GLU A 25 32.85 -9.92 17.30
C GLU A 25 32.08 -9.85 15.97
N ASN A 26 32.20 -10.88 15.12
CA ASN A 26 31.49 -10.94 13.84
C ASN A 26 29.99 -11.10 14.11
N ALA A 27 29.16 -10.19 13.58
CA ALA A 27 27.71 -10.20 13.78
C ALA A 27 27.06 -11.51 13.33
N SER A 28 27.67 -12.22 12.37
CA SER A 28 27.11 -13.46 11.81
C SER A 28 26.91 -14.56 12.86
N GLU A 29 27.72 -14.57 13.93
CA GLU A 29 27.55 -15.53 15.03
C GLU A 29 26.24 -15.27 15.80
N HIS A 30 25.94 -14.00 16.09
CA HIS A 30 24.67 -13.63 16.73
C HIS A 30 23.49 -13.86 15.80
N TYR A 31 23.63 -13.59 14.49
CA TYR A 31 22.61 -13.92 13.50
C TYR A 31 22.33 -15.43 13.44
N ARG A 32 23.36 -16.29 13.41
CA ARG A 32 23.18 -17.76 13.41
C ARG A 32 22.40 -18.22 14.64
N GLN A 33 22.64 -17.63 15.82
CA GLN A 33 21.87 -17.92 17.04
C GLN A 33 20.42 -17.44 16.93
N ALA A 34 20.19 -16.28 16.33
CA ALA A 34 18.84 -15.79 16.04
C ALA A 34 18.11 -16.73 15.06
N PHE A 35 18.78 -17.24 14.03
CA PHE A 35 18.21 -18.17 13.05
C PHE A 35 17.78 -19.50 13.68
N VAL A 36 18.61 -20.08 14.55
CA VAL A 36 18.25 -21.28 15.31
C VAL A 36 17.00 -21.05 16.18
N THR A 37 16.84 -19.85 16.73
CA THR A 37 15.66 -19.50 17.50
C THR A 37 14.43 -19.35 16.59
N LEU A 38 14.58 -18.76 15.41
CA LEU A 38 13.50 -18.63 14.41
C LEU A 38 12.97 -19.98 13.94
N GLU A 39 13.82 -21.00 13.82
CA GLU A 39 13.42 -22.36 13.44
C GLU A 39 12.52 -23.05 14.47
N LEU A 40 12.41 -22.48 15.69
CA LEU A 40 11.48 -22.97 16.71
C LEU A 40 10.03 -22.48 16.50
N LEU A 41 9.83 -21.48 15.64
CA LEU A 41 8.50 -21.02 15.23
C LEU A 41 7.95 -21.97 14.17
N ASP A 42 6.74 -22.47 14.38
CA ASP A 42 6.06 -23.34 13.41
C ASP A 42 5.40 -22.54 12.27
N GLU A 43 4.81 -23.25 11.31
CA GLU A 43 4.15 -22.62 10.15
C GLU A 43 2.95 -21.76 10.56
N SER A 44 2.21 -22.14 11.61
CA SER A 44 1.11 -21.31 12.13
C SER A 44 1.61 -20.01 12.74
N ASP A 45 2.74 -20.04 13.45
CA ASP A 45 3.37 -18.85 14.02
C ASP A 45 3.78 -17.87 12.91
N TRP A 46 4.39 -18.37 11.84
CA TRP A 46 4.76 -17.56 10.69
C TRP A 46 3.54 -16.99 9.97
N ASN A 47 2.47 -17.78 9.80
CA ASN A 47 1.24 -17.28 9.20
C ASN A 47 0.64 -16.16 10.05
N ALA A 48 0.57 -16.31 11.37
CA ALA A 48 0.10 -15.25 12.27
C ALA A 48 0.94 -13.96 12.17
N LEU A 49 2.27 -14.08 11.98
CA LEU A 49 3.16 -12.93 11.77
C LEU A 49 2.97 -12.28 10.40
N LEU A 50 2.82 -13.08 9.35
CA LEU A 50 2.69 -12.61 7.96
C LEU A 50 1.30 -12.04 7.66
N GLU A 51 0.27 -12.54 8.34
CA GLU A 51 -1.11 -12.06 8.24
C GLU A 51 -1.37 -10.83 9.11
N LEU A 52 -0.40 -10.37 9.91
CA LEU A 52 -0.53 -9.12 10.63
C LEU A 52 -0.64 -7.96 9.64
N ASP A 53 -1.86 -7.46 9.51
CA ASP A 53 -2.12 -6.18 8.90
C ASP A 53 -1.82 -5.08 9.93
N PHE A 54 -0.61 -4.50 9.85
CA PHE A 54 -0.14 -3.48 10.80
C PHE A 54 -1.15 -2.32 10.89
N GLN A 55 -1.61 -1.87 9.73
CA GLN A 55 -2.56 -0.79 9.64
C GLN A 55 -3.88 -1.13 10.33
N GLN A 56 -4.42 -2.33 10.11
CA GLN A 56 -5.62 -2.79 10.79
C GLN A 56 -5.42 -2.93 12.32
N ALA A 57 -4.26 -3.38 12.77
CA ALA A 57 -3.92 -3.43 14.20
C ALA A 57 -3.86 -2.03 14.81
N MET A 58 -3.25 -1.07 14.10
CA MET A 58 -3.20 0.34 14.50
C MET A 58 -4.58 1.00 14.49
N ILE A 59 -5.44 0.61 13.55
CA ILE A 59 -6.82 1.07 13.41
C ILE A 59 -7.69 0.54 14.55
N SER A 60 -7.60 -0.75 14.86
CA SER A 60 -8.35 -1.35 15.97
C SER A 60 -7.77 -1.01 17.35
N GLY A 61 -6.51 -0.57 17.41
CA GLY A 61 -5.81 -0.34 18.67
C GLY A 61 -5.59 -1.63 19.47
N SER A 62 -5.65 -2.79 18.81
CA SER A 62 -5.55 -4.09 19.47
C SER A 62 -4.66 -5.05 18.68
N ILE A 63 -4.00 -5.95 19.42
CA ILE A 63 -3.18 -7.01 18.86
C ILE A 63 -3.81 -8.35 19.24
N PRO A 64 -4.03 -9.27 18.28
CA PRO A 64 -4.52 -10.61 18.58
C PRO A 64 -3.66 -11.31 19.65
N ALA A 65 -4.32 -11.97 20.61
CA ALA A 65 -3.61 -12.64 21.70
C ALA A 65 -2.67 -13.75 21.21
N GLU A 66 -3.02 -14.41 20.10
CA GLU A 66 -2.16 -15.39 19.43
C GLU A 66 -0.83 -14.78 19.00
N LEU A 67 -0.86 -13.61 18.38
CA LEU A 67 0.34 -12.90 17.93
C LEU A 67 1.26 -12.51 19.09
N ARG A 68 0.69 -12.11 20.24
CA ARG A 68 1.50 -11.83 21.45
C ARG A 68 2.22 -13.09 21.94
N ASN A 69 1.54 -14.24 21.94
CA ASN A 69 2.17 -15.51 22.31
C ASN A 69 3.29 -15.91 21.34
N VAL A 70 3.12 -15.66 20.04
CA VAL A 70 4.16 -15.88 19.03
C VAL A 70 5.36 -14.97 19.31
N MET A 71 5.13 -13.69 19.61
CA MET A 71 6.19 -12.74 19.91
C MET A 71 6.94 -13.04 21.21
N ASP A 72 6.27 -13.57 22.23
CA ASP A 72 6.93 -14.06 23.44
C ASP A 72 7.91 -15.20 23.14
N ARG A 73 7.56 -16.10 22.21
CA ARG A 73 8.47 -17.17 21.74
C ARG A 73 9.58 -16.63 20.85
N ALA A 74 9.31 -15.60 20.07
CA ALA A 74 10.27 -14.99 19.14
C ALA A 74 11.25 -14.02 19.83
N MET A 75 10.97 -13.58 21.06
CA MET A 75 11.78 -12.61 21.80
C MET A 75 13.27 -12.96 21.86
N PRO A 76 13.71 -14.21 22.11
CA PRO A 76 15.14 -14.52 22.14
C PRO A 76 15.83 -14.27 20.78
N ALA A 77 15.12 -14.40 19.66
CA ALA A 77 15.66 -14.08 18.33
C ALA A 77 15.93 -12.57 18.19
N LEU A 78 15.04 -11.73 18.73
CA LEU A 78 15.24 -10.28 18.78
C LEU A 78 16.38 -9.87 19.73
N GLU A 79 16.58 -10.59 20.84
CA GLU A 79 17.74 -10.36 21.73
C GLU A 79 19.07 -10.67 21.02
N HIS A 80 19.13 -11.75 20.25
CA HIS A 80 20.30 -12.07 19.43
C HIS A 80 20.50 -11.05 18.30
N LEU A 81 19.42 -10.62 17.65
CA LEU A 81 19.47 -9.54 16.66
C LEU A 81 20.02 -8.24 17.27
N ALA A 82 19.58 -7.86 18.47
CA ALA A 82 20.05 -6.67 19.16
C ALA A 82 21.55 -6.74 19.54
N LYS A 83 22.11 -7.94 19.73
CA LYS A 83 23.56 -8.12 19.89
C LYS A 83 24.27 -8.01 18.54
N ALA A 84 23.74 -8.66 17.50
CA ALA A 84 24.29 -8.57 16.14
C ALA A 84 24.37 -7.11 15.67
N SER A 85 23.33 -6.32 15.95
CA SER A 85 23.23 -4.92 15.54
C SER A 85 24.27 -4.00 16.20
N GLN A 86 24.92 -4.45 17.28
CA GLN A 86 25.99 -3.72 17.97
C GLN A 86 27.38 -4.01 17.38
N CYS A 87 27.49 -5.00 16.49
CA CYS A 87 28.71 -5.29 15.76
C CYS A 87 28.84 -4.35 14.55
N ASP A 88 30.07 -3.92 14.28
CA ASP A 88 30.38 -3.04 13.13
C ASP A 88 30.55 -3.82 11.82
N TYR A 89 30.73 -5.15 11.90
CA TYR A 89 31.08 -6.01 10.78
C TYR A 89 30.31 -7.32 10.79
N VAL A 90 29.88 -7.76 9.61
CA VAL A 90 29.24 -9.06 9.38
C VAL A 90 29.90 -9.78 8.23
N ASP A 91 30.22 -11.06 8.44
CA ASP A 91 30.66 -11.97 7.38
C ASP A 91 30.11 -13.37 7.64
N PHE A 92 29.35 -13.89 6.68
CA PHE A 92 28.73 -15.21 6.75
C PHE A 92 29.64 -16.33 6.26
N ASP A 93 30.89 -16.03 5.88
CA ASP A 93 31.88 -16.96 5.35
C ASP A 93 31.39 -17.63 4.05
N LEU A 94 30.82 -16.83 3.14
CA LEU A 94 30.29 -17.34 1.86
C LEU A 94 31.42 -17.91 0.98
N ASP A 95 31.18 -19.09 0.41
CA ASP A 95 32.14 -19.72 -0.51
C ASP A 95 32.04 -19.11 -1.92
N ARG A 96 32.74 -17.99 -2.11
CA ARG A 96 32.77 -17.27 -3.39
C ARG A 96 33.40 -18.08 -4.54
N SER A 97 34.07 -19.20 -4.25
CA SER A 97 34.60 -20.09 -5.30
C SER A 97 33.50 -20.85 -6.05
N GLU A 98 32.29 -20.94 -5.46
CA GLU A 98 31.11 -21.52 -6.12
C GLU A 98 30.52 -20.61 -7.21
N GLY A 99 31.02 -19.38 -7.37
CA GLY A 99 30.59 -18.46 -8.42
C GLY A 99 29.10 -18.13 -8.31
N MET A 100 28.36 -18.23 -9.42
CA MET A 100 26.92 -17.97 -9.43
C MET A 100 26.09 -19.04 -8.71
N MET A 101 26.68 -20.20 -8.43
CA MET A 101 26.00 -21.28 -7.70
C MET A 101 26.10 -21.12 -6.18
N MET A 102 26.86 -20.12 -5.72
CA MET A 102 27.05 -19.81 -4.31
C MET A 102 25.70 -19.59 -3.62
N LEU A 103 25.46 -20.35 -2.55
CA LEU A 103 24.26 -20.21 -1.75
C LEU A 103 24.36 -19.00 -0.80
N VAL A 104 23.25 -18.27 -0.67
CA VAL A 104 23.09 -17.14 0.26
C VAL A 104 22.05 -17.46 1.34
N PRO A 105 22.28 -18.48 2.20
CA PRO A 105 21.25 -19.02 3.09
C PRO A 105 20.80 -18.04 4.18
N HIS A 106 21.58 -16.99 4.44
CA HIS A 106 21.32 -16.03 5.52
C HIS A 106 20.26 -14.98 5.16
N LEU A 107 20.02 -14.69 3.87
CA LEU A 107 19.14 -13.58 3.46
C LEU A 107 17.67 -13.79 3.87
N SER A 108 17.14 -15.00 3.72
CA SER A 108 15.74 -15.28 4.06
C SER A 108 15.50 -15.16 5.59
N PRO A 109 16.31 -15.78 6.46
CA PRO A 109 16.23 -15.57 7.90
C PRO A 109 16.43 -14.10 8.34
N MET A 110 17.36 -13.34 7.74
CA MET A 110 17.54 -11.92 8.06
C MET A 110 16.31 -11.08 7.72
N ARG A 111 15.69 -11.32 6.55
CA ARG A 111 14.41 -10.68 6.19
C ARG A 111 13.31 -11.00 7.21
N ASN A 112 13.28 -12.24 7.69
CA ASN A 112 12.33 -12.67 8.71
C ASN A 112 12.60 -12.02 10.07
N LEU A 113 13.87 -11.82 10.46
CA LEU A 113 14.23 -11.07 11.66
C LEU A 113 13.81 -9.60 11.56
N ALA A 114 13.99 -8.95 10.42
CA ALA A 114 13.51 -7.58 10.22
C ALA A 114 11.98 -7.49 10.33
N ARG A 115 11.25 -8.46 9.77
CA ARG A 115 9.79 -8.56 9.94
C ARG A 115 9.39 -8.74 11.40
N LEU A 116 10.09 -9.58 12.16
CA LEU A 116 9.84 -9.70 13.60
C LEU A 116 10.07 -8.37 14.33
N ALA A 117 11.10 -7.64 13.95
CA ALA A 117 11.37 -6.32 14.52
C ALA A 117 10.25 -5.33 14.19
N ASP A 118 9.70 -5.34 12.96
CA ASP A 118 8.51 -4.58 12.59
C ASP A 118 7.29 -4.93 13.43
N VAL A 119 6.98 -6.22 13.58
CA VAL A 119 5.86 -6.69 14.41
C VAL A 119 6.06 -6.27 15.86
N ALA A 120 7.27 -6.42 16.41
CA ALA A 120 7.58 -6.00 17.76
C ALA A 120 7.43 -4.47 17.93
N ALA A 121 7.85 -3.69 16.94
CA ALA A 121 7.64 -2.24 16.94
C ALA A 121 6.15 -1.89 16.94
N CYS A 122 5.35 -2.53 16.08
CA CYS A 122 3.90 -2.39 16.03
C CYS A 122 3.24 -2.63 17.40
N ILE A 123 3.57 -3.75 18.04
CA ILE A 123 3.02 -4.07 19.36
C ILE A 123 3.38 -2.99 20.37
N ASN A 124 4.64 -2.56 20.39
CA ASN A 124 5.09 -1.51 21.30
C ASN A 124 4.41 -0.16 21.03
N ILE A 125 4.12 0.18 19.77
CA ILE A 125 3.37 1.40 19.42
C ILE A 125 1.96 1.34 19.99
N ILE A 126 1.27 0.21 19.81
CA ILE A 126 -0.11 0.00 20.30
C ILE A 126 -0.13 0.00 21.84
N ASP A 127 0.88 -0.58 22.48
CA ASP A 127 1.04 -0.58 23.94
C ASP A 127 1.52 0.78 24.49
N GLY A 128 1.85 1.75 23.62
CA GLY A 128 2.32 3.09 23.99
C GLY A 128 3.80 3.18 24.40
N ASP A 129 4.58 2.12 24.24
CA ASP A 129 6.03 2.09 24.48
C ASP A 129 6.81 2.55 23.24
N MET A 130 6.81 3.86 23.02
CA MET A 130 7.51 4.47 21.88
C MET A 130 9.03 4.27 21.90
N THR A 131 9.64 4.07 23.06
CA THR A 131 11.08 3.83 23.18
C THR A 131 11.44 2.43 22.69
N ALA A 132 10.67 1.41 23.11
CA ALA A 132 10.85 0.06 22.60
C ALA A 132 10.50 -0.04 21.11
N ALA A 133 9.49 0.70 20.64
CA ALA A 133 9.19 0.81 19.22
C ALA A 133 10.37 1.39 18.41
N SER A 134 10.97 2.51 18.86
CA SER A 134 12.18 3.10 18.28
C SER A 134 13.31 2.08 18.15
N THR A 135 13.52 1.33 19.23
CA THR A 135 14.61 0.35 19.31
C THR A 135 14.41 -0.73 18.25
N ASN A 136 13.19 -1.27 18.14
CA ASN A 136 12.88 -2.34 17.20
C ASN A 136 12.91 -1.89 15.73
N LEU A 137 12.39 -0.70 15.40
CA LEU A 137 12.56 -0.13 14.05
C LEU A 137 14.04 0.07 13.71
N GLY A 138 14.84 0.50 14.68
CA GLY A 138 16.29 0.59 14.55
C GLY A 138 17.00 -0.74 14.32
N LEU A 139 16.47 -1.84 14.86
CA LEU A 139 16.97 -3.18 14.54
C LEU A 139 16.72 -3.52 13.07
N GLY A 140 15.53 -3.25 12.53
CA GLY A 140 15.23 -3.47 11.11
C GLY A 140 16.12 -2.65 10.16
N ILE A 141 16.41 -1.39 10.50
CA ILE A 141 17.36 -0.54 9.76
C ILE A 141 18.79 -1.14 9.82
N ARG A 142 19.23 -1.64 10.98
CA ARG A 142 20.56 -2.26 11.11
C ARG A 142 20.68 -3.62 10.43
N VAL A 143 19.59 -4.40 10.36
CA VAL A 143 19.53 -5.59 9.49
C VAL A 143 19.83 -5.20 8.05
N THR A 144 19.22 -4.11 7.55
CA THR A 144 19.50 -3.62 6.19
C THR A 144 21.00 -3.31 6.00
N ARG A 145 21.60 -2.57 6.94
CA ARG A 145 23.03 -2.23 6.92
C ARG A 145 23.91 -3.48 6.88
N ASP A 146 23.57 -4.51 7.64
CA ASP A 146 24.34 -5.75 7.73
C ASP A 146 24.16 -6.61 6.47
N MET A 147 22.93 -6.70 5.93
CA MET A 147 22.64 -7.48 4.73
C MET A 147 23.46 -7.03 3.52
N VAL A 148 23.70 -5.73 3.37
CA VAL A 148 24.41 -5.19 2.19
C VAL A 148 25.94 -5.34 2.26
N GLN A 149 26.51 -5.92 3.32
CA GLN A 149 27.97 -6.01 3.50
C GLN A 149 28.65 -7.16 2.75
N ASP A 150 27.89 -8.11 2.20
CA ASP A 150 28.45 -9.27 1.50
C ASP A 150 28.93 -8.99 0.06
N ASP A 151 28.65 -7.78 -0.44
CA ASP A 151 28.93 -7.30 -1.79
C ASP A 151 28.27 -8.19 -2.87
N LEU A 152 27.00 -8.56 -2.66
CA LEU A 152 26.14 -9.21 -3.67
C LEU A 152 24.93 -8.36 -4.04
N VAL A 153 24.54 -8.39 -5.32
CA VAL A 153 23.43 -7.58 -5.85
C VAL A 153 22.11 -8.02 -5.23
N VAL A 154 21.92 -9.33 -5.07
CA VAL A 154 20.73 -9.88 -4.41
C VAL A 154 20.61 -9.35 -2.97
N SER A 155 21.73 -9.17 -2.27
CA SER A 155 21.74 -8.71 -0.89
C SER A 155 21.44 -7.22 -0.78
N SER A 156 21.95 -6.39 -1.71
CA SER A 156 21.53 -4.99 -1.87
C SER A 156 20.04 -4.86 -2.16
N LEU A 157 19.48 -5.73 -3.02
CA LEU A 157 18.06 -5.75 -3.35
C LEU A 157 17.18 -6.14 -2.15
N VAL A 158 17.55 -7.20 -1.43
CA VAL A 158 16.80 -7.65 -0.26
C VAL A 158 16.92 -6.63 0.88
N GLY A 159 18.10 -6.06 1.11
CA GLY A 159 18.29 -4.97 2.08
C GLY A 159 17.43 -3.75 1.74
N GLY A 160 17.40 -3.33 0.47
CA GLY A 160 16.51 -2.27 0.00
C GLY A 160 15.03 -2.58 0.25
N ALA A 161 14.59 -3.82 0.00
CA ALA A 161 13.21 -4.25 0.26
C ALA A 161 12.87 -4.24 1.76
N VAL A 162 13.79 -4.66 2.63
CA VAL A 162 13.62 -4.56 4.09
C VAL A 162 13.47 -3.09 4.50
N MET A 163 14.31 -2.20 3.98
CA MET A 163 14.23 -0.76 4.27
C MET A 163 12.92 -0.13 3.81
N MET A 164 12.37 -0.55 2.66
CA MET A 164 11.06 -0.08 2.20
C MET A 164 9.95 -0.44 3.19
N ASN A 165 9.97 -1.64 3.77
CA ASN A 165 8.99 -2.04 4.77
C ASN A 165 9.14 -1.19 6.05
N GLN A 166 10.37 -0.98 6.53
CA GLN A 166 10.63 -0.08 7.67
C GLN A 166 10.09 1.32 7.40
N ASN A 167 10.34 1.84 6.19
CA ASN A 167 9.88 3.16 5.78
C ASN A 167 8.34 3.26 5.78
N GLN A 168 7.66 2.22 5.32
CA GLN A 168 6.20 2.16 5.36
C GLN A 168 5.68 2.25 6.80
N THR A 169 6.23 1.46 7.73
CA THR A 169 5.87 1.51 9.15
C THR A 169 6.05 2.92 9.74
N ILE A 170 7.14 3.60 9.39
CA ILE A 170 7.40 4.98 9.84
C ILE A 170 6.40 5.97 9.22
N ASN A 171 6.04 5.80 7.95
CA ASN A 171 5.02 6.65 7.31
C ASN A 171 3.64 6.46 7.92
N GLU A 172 3.28 5.25 8.32
CA GLU A 172 2.04 4.97 9.05
C GLU A 172 2.01 5.65 10.43
N LEU A 173 3.16 5.69 11.14
CA LEU A 173 3.31 6.48 12.37
C LEU A 173 3.10 7.99 12.13
N ILE A 174 3.67 8.53 11.06
CA ILE A 174 3.52 9.96 10.70
C ILE A 174 2.06 10.26 10.35
N ALA A 175 1.45 9.45 9.46
CA ALA A 175 0.06 9.62 9.04
C ALA A 175 -0.92 9.53 10.21
N GLY A 176 -0.61 8.68 11.20
CA GLY A 176 -1.38 8.54 12.43
C GLY A 176 -1.12 9.62 13.50
N GLY A 177 -0.15 10.52 13.30
CA GLY A 177 0.24 11.53 14.28
C GLY A 177 0.90 10.94 15.52
N MET A 178 1.55 9.77 15.38
CA MET A 178 2.12 8.98 16.46
C MET A 178 3.66 9.05 16.50
N LEU A 179 4.28 9.90 15.68
CA LEU A 179 5.73 10.08 15.64
C LEU A 179 6.18 11.34 16.41
N PRO A 180 6.54 11.26 17.70
CA PRO A 180 7.06 12.41 18.45
C PRO A 180 8.44 12.85 17.93
N PRO A 181 8.86 14.11 18.17
CA PRO A 181 10.15 14.63 17.72
C PRO A 181 11.36 13.84 18.20
N GLU A 182 11.33 13.30 19.42
CA GLU A 182 12.41 12.48 19.99
C GLU A 182 12.56 11.17 19.21
N LEU A 183 11.45 10.49 18.91
CA LEU A 183 11.46 9.26 18.12
C LEU A 183 11.95 9.54 16.69
N ALA A 184 11.52 10.66 16.09
CA ALA A 184 12.01 11.07 14.78
C ALA A 184 13.53 11.35 14.77
N HIS A 185 14.08 11.88 15.87
CA HIS A 185 15.51 12.09 16.03
C HIS A 185 16.27 10.76 16.04
N ASP A 186 15.84 9.82 16.88
CA ASP A 186 16.46 8.50 17.03
C ASP A 186 16.46 7.73 15.72
N LEU A 187 15.30 7.68 15.02
CA LEU A 187 15.19 7.00 13.73
C LEU A 187 16.06 7.66 12.66
N ASN A 188 16.16 8.99 12.65
CA ASN A 188 17.04 9.70 11.72
C ASN A 188 18.53 9.44 11.99
N GLU A 189 18.93 9.30 13.27
CA GLU A 189 20.29 8.88 13.64
C GLU A 189 20.58 7.46 13.16
N GLN A 190 19.66 6.52 13.39
CA GLN A 190 19.80 5.13 12.92
C GLN A 190 19.87 5.03 11.40
N MET A 191 19.00 5.75 10.67
CA MET A 191 19.07 5.83 9.19
C MET A 191 20.35 6.50 8.68
N SER A 192 21.05 7.27 9.52
CA SER A 192 22.33 7.87 9.14
C SER A 192 23.47 6.85 9.06
N GLU A 193 23.30 5.66 9.65
CA GLU A 193 24.22 4.52 9.50
C GLU A 193 24.21 3.96 8.07
N LEU A 194 23.07 4.04 7.38
CA LEU A 194 22.97 3.83 5.94
C LEU A 194 23.41 5.09 5.18
N GLY A 195 24.22 5.96 5.77
CA GLY A 195 24.68 7.19 5.14
C GLY A 195 25.79 6.96 4.12
N GLY A 196 25.85 7.81 3.11
CA GLY A 196 26.91 7.80 2.11
C GLY A 196 26.39 7.96 0.69
N PRO A 197 27.28 7.94 -0.31
CA PRO A 197 26.91 8.00 -1.72
C PRO A 197 26.33 6.68 -2.26
N ASP A 198 26.40 5.59 -1.48
CA ASP A 198 25.91 4.26 -1.87
C ASP A 198 25.36 3.51 -0.63
N PRO A 199 24.20 3.94 -0.10
CA PRO A 199 23.64 3.46 1.17
C PRO A 199 23.31 1.96 1.18
N PHE A 200 23.07 1.38 0.00
CA PHE A 200 22.75 -0.05 -0.18
C PHE A 200 23.90 -0.85 -0.82
N ARG A 201 25.09 -0.24 -0.94
CA ARG A 201 26.32 -0.85 -1.47
C ARG A 201 26.18 -1.46 -2.87
N PHE A 202 25.37 -0.88 -3.76
CA PHE A 202 25.22 -1.38 -5.12
C PHE A 202 26.51 -1.35 -5.94
N VAL A 203 27.39 -0.37 -5.71
CA VAL A 203 28.70 -0.29 -6.39
C VAL A 203 29.58 -1.46 -5.94
N GLY A 204 29.63 -1.70 -4.62
CA GLY A 204 30.34 -2.83 -4.03
C GLY A 204 29.80 -4.16 -4.55
N ALA A 205 28.47 -4.30 -4.57
CA ALA A 205 27.77 -5.49 -5.04
C ALA A 205 28.05 -5.84 -6.50
N VAL A 206 27.90 -4.88 -7.42
CA VAL A 206 28.17 -5.11 -8.85
C VAL A 206 29.66 -5.44 -9.07
N SER A 207 30.57 -4.77 -8.35
CA SER A 207 32.00 -5.08 -8.43
C SER A 207 32.35 -6.45 -7.83
N GLY A 208 31.70 -6.84 -6.74
CA GLY A 208 31.91 -8.12 -6.06
C GLY A 208 31.45 -9.29 -6.92
N GLU A 209 30.24 -9.19 -7.48
CA GLU A 209 29.70 -10.19 -8.41
C GLU A 209 30.49 -10.24 -9.72
N LYS A 210 30.99 -9.11 -10.23
CA LYS A 210 31.92 -9.09 -11.36
C LYS A 210 33.12 -9.99 -11.10
N GLN A 211 33.82 -9.73 -9.99
CA GLN A 211 35.03 -10.48 -9.63
C GLN A 211 34.73 -11.97 -9.47
N MET A 212 33.65 -12.28 -8.75
CA MET A 212 33.21 -13.65 -8.51
C MET A 212 32.87 -14.38 -9.82
N LEU A 213 32.12 -13.76 -10.73
CA LEU A 213 31.73 -14.36 -12.00
C LEU A 213 32.94 -14.59 -12.91
N VAL A 214 33.82 -13.59 -13.05
CA VAL A 214 34.99 -13.69 -13.93
C VAL A 214 35.99 -14.73 -13.41
N ASP A 215 36.26 -14.74 -12.11
CA ASP A 215 37.16 -15.74 -11.51
C ASP A 215 36.60 -17.15 -11.66
N TRP A 216 35.30 -17.33 -11.37
CA TRP A 216 34.64 -18.61 -11.55
C TRP A 216 34.68 -19.09 -13.01
N LEU A 217 34.33 -18.22 -13.97
CA LEU A 217 34.40 -18.55 -15.39
C LEU A 217 35.82 -18.92 -15.82
N ARG A 218 36.84 -18.18 -15.36
CA ARG A 218 38.24 -18.49 -15.69
C ARG A 218 38.65 -19.85 -15.14
N GLU A 219 38.25 -20.17 -13.91
CA GLU A 219 38.57 -21.45 -13.29
C GLU A 219 37.86 -22.62 -13.99
N GLN A 220 36.57 -22.50 -14.31
CA GLN A 220 35.83 -23.57 -14.98
C GLN A 220 36.25 -23.74 -16.45
N LEU A 221 36.48 -22.64 -17.17
CA LEU A 221 36.70 -22.65 -18.62
C LEU A 221 38.16 -22.85 -19.02
N LEU A 222 39.12 -22.48 -18.17
CA LEU A 222 40.55 -22.66 -18.43
C LEU A 222 41.12 -23.90 -17.73
N ALA A 223 40.28 -24.69 -17.07
CA ALA A 223 40.67 -26.01 -16.61
C ALA A 223 40.99 -26.89 -17.83
N ASP A 224 42.22 -27.41 -17.90
CA ASP A 224 42.75 -28.22 -19.01
C ASP A 224 42.19 -29.67 -18.96
N ASP A 225 40.87 -29.81 -18.88
CA ASP A 225 40.16 -31.10 -18.79
C ASP A 225 38.95 -31.13 -19.76
N GLU A 226 38.60 -32.33 -20.26
CA GLU A 226 37.42 -32.58 -21.10
C GLU A 226 36.10 -32.15 -20.38
N GLN A 227 36.14 -31.95 -19.06
CA GLN A 227 35.02 -31.43 -18.27
C GLN A 227 34.69 -29.96 -18.55
N ALA A 228 35.64 -29.14 -19.01
CA ALA A 228 35.42 -27.73 -19.26
C ALA A 228 34.34 -27.50 -20.35
N ASP A 229 34.36 -28.30 -21.42
CA ASP A 229 33.38 -28.19 -22.53
C ASP A 229 31.94 -28.47 -22.04
N TYR A 230 31.75 -29.46 -21.17
CA TYR A 230 30.43 -29.76 -20.61
C TYR A 230 29.93 -28.63 -19.69
N GLN A 231 30.82 -28.00 -18.93
CA GLN A 231 30.46 -26.90 -18.05
C GLN A 231 30.10 -25.62 -18.81
N VAL A 232 30.73 -25.38 -19.98
CA VAL A 232 30.33 -24.29 -20.90
C VAL A 232 28.89 -24.49 -21.34
N ASP A 233 28.56 -25.69 -21.83
CA ASP A 233 27.23 -25.98 -22.37
C ASP A 233 26.16 -25.86 -21.27
N ASP A 234 26.40 -26.43 -20.09
CA ASP A 234 25.50 -26.33 -18.94
C ASP A 234 25.30 -24.85 -18.51
N PHE A 235 26.36 -24.05 -18.54
CA PHE A 235 26.28 -22.62 -18.24
C PHE A 235 25.50 -21.84 -19.29
N LEU A 236 25.73 -22.09 -20.58
CA LEU A 236 24.97 -21.45 -21.67
C LEU A 236 23.48 -21.86 -21.62
N ASP A 237 23.19 -23.09 -21.22
CA ASP A 237 21.83 -23.56 -20.98
C ASP A 237 21.17 -22.86 -19.80
N ALA A 238 21.91 -22.64 -18.70
CA ALA A 238 21.43 -21.84 -17.58
C ALA A 238 21.13 -20.38 -17.94
N LEU A 239 21.83 -19.83 -18.95
CA LEU A 239 21.56 -18.51 -19.52
C LEU A 239 20.46 -18.49 -20.60
N GLU A 240 19.79 -19.62 -20.82
CA GLU A 240 18.75 -19.79 -21.83
C GLU A 240 19.21 -19.38 -23.24
N VAL A 241 20.48 -19.64 -23.57
CA VAL A 241 21.01 -19.42 -24.92
C VAL A 241 20.46 -20.51 -25.83
N SER A 242 19.63 -20.13 -26.80
CA SER A 242 19.03 -21.11 -27.71
C SER A 242 20.09 -21.78 -28.59
N GLU A 243 19.84 -23.01 -29.05
CA GLU A 243 20.73 -23.74 -29.97
C GLU A 243 21.04 -22.96 -31.27
N GLN A 244 20.13 -22.07 -31.68
CA GLN A 244 20.30 -21.20 -32.85
C GLN A 244 21.22 -19.99 -32.59
N GLU A 245 21.30 -19.58 -31.33
CA GLU A 245 22.18 -18.50 -30.85
C GLU A 245 23.49 -19.05 -30.32
N ARG A 246 23.58 -20.36 -30.08
CA ARG A 246 24.82 -21.01 -29.70
C ARG A 246 25.86 -20.73 -30.77
N PRO A 247 26.98 -20.14 -30.38
CA PRO A 247 28.00 -19.77 -31.32
C PRO A 247 28.61 -21.06 -31.91
N GLY A 248 28.98 -21.01 -33.20
CA GLY A 248 29.53 -22.18 -33.90
C GLY A 248 30.86 -22.65 -33.31
N ALA A 249 31.48 -23.66 -33.93
CA ALA A 249 32.78 -24.20 -33.51
C ALA A 249 33.93 -23.16 -33.44
N ASP A 250 33.73 -21.97 -34.00
CA ASP A 250 34.67 -20.85 -33.96
C ASP A 250 34.41 -19.88 -32.78
N PHE A 251 33.57 -20.24 -31.80
CA PHE A 251 33.33 -19.39 -30.62
C PHE A 251 34.59 -19.27 -29.78
N ASP A 252 35.10 -18.05 -29.68
CA ASP A 252 36.19 -17.73 -28.76
C ASP A 252 35.59 -17.27 -27.43
N ILE A 253 35.34 -18.23 -26.53
CA ILE A 253 34.76 -17.94 -25.22
C ILE A 253 35.63 -17.01 -24.38
N VAL A 254 36.96 -17.09 -24.54
CA VAL A 254 37.90 -16.21 -23.84
C VAL A 254 37.71 -14.76 -24.31
N ALA A 255 37.58 -14.54 -25.62
CA ALA A 255 37.28 -13.22 -26.15
C ALA A 255 35.91 -12.69 -25.69
N ASP A 256 34.89 -13.55 -25.58
CA ASP A 256 33.56 -13.15 -25.10
C ASP A 256 33.57 -12.81 -23.60
N MET A 257 34.39 -13.50 -22.80
CA MET A 257 34.64 -13.18 -21.40
C MET A 257 35.32 -11.83 -21.21
N ASP A 258 36.31 -11.48 -22.04
CA ASP A 258 36.95 -10.15 -21.99
C ASP A 258 35.94 -9.03 -22.30
N LEU A 259 34.98 -9.30 -23.19
CA LEU A 259 33.88 -8.37 -23.48
C LEU A 259 32.88 -8.28 -22.33
N LEU A 260 32.56 -9.40 -21.67
CA LEU A 260 31.75 -9.40 -20.44
C LEU A 260 32.41 -8.59 -19.32
N GLU A 261 33.71 -8.79 -19.07
CA GLU A 261 34.47 -8.03 -18.07
C GLU A 261 34.41 -6.52 -18.39
N SER A 262 34.61 -6.16 -19.66
CA SER A 262 34.48 -4.77 -20.13
C SER A 262 33.06 -4.20 -19.93
N ALA A 263 32.03 -5.02 -20.15
CA ALA A 263 30.63 -4.65 -19.93
C ALA A 263 30.34 -4.39 -18.45
N GLN A 264 30.87 -5.26 -17.56
CA GLN A 264 30.72 -5.14 -16.11
C GLN A 264 31.50 -3.96 -15.53
N GLU A 265 32.68 -3.65 -16.06
CA GLU A 265 33.43 -2.44 -15.71
C GLU A 265 32.63 -1.18 -16.04
N ARG A 266 32.08 -1.11 -17.26
CA ARG A 266 31.21 0.00 -17.64
C ARG A 266 29.99 0.12 -16.72
N MET A 267 29.37 -0.99 -16.37
CA MET A 267 28.23 -0.98 -15.45
C MET A 267 28.63 -0.50 -14.06
N THR A 268 29.77 -0.94 -13.54
CA THR A 268 30.33 -0.48 -12.27
C THR A 268 30.57 1.02 -12.29
N ASP A 269 31.12 1.56 -13.39
CA ASP A 269 31.31 2.99 -13.57
C ASP A 269 29.98 3.76 -13.55
N ILE A 270 28.96 3.25 -14.25
CA ILE A 270 27.59 3.82 -14.22
C ILE A 270 27.03 3.81 -12.80
N PHE A 271 27.24 2.73 -12.04
CA PHE A 271 26.84 2.68 -10.62
C PHE A 271 27.64 3.66 -9.76
N ALA A 272 28.93 3.89 -10.02
CA ALA A 272 29.74 4.81 -9.24
C ALA A 272 29.41 6.31 -9.49
N MET A 273 28.58 6.64 -10.49
CA MET A 273 28.26 8.02 -10.84
C MET A 273 27.42 8.72 -9.78
N ALA A 274 27.86 9.90 -9.35
CA ALA A 274 27.11 10.76 -8.43
C ALA A 274 25.88 11.41 -9.09
N ASP A 275 25.91 11.65 -10.40
CA ASP A 275 24.78 12.19 -11.17
C ASP A 275 23.86 11.04 -11.61
N ARG A 276 22.69 10.94 -10.98
CA ARG A 276 21.74 9.83 -11.17
C ARG A 276 20.99 9.92 -12.50
N ASP A 277 20.67 11.12 -12.97
CA ASP A 277 20.03 11.33 -14.27
C ASP A 277 20.98 10.90 -15.40
N LEU A 278 22.24 11.33 -15.32
CA LEU A 278 23.26 10.93 -16.29
C LEU A 278 23.54 9.41 -16.23
N ALA A 279 23.56 8.82 -15.03
CA ALA A 279 23.69 7.37 -14.89
C ALA A 279 22.55 6.62 -15.58
N ALA A 280 21.31 7.08 -15.44
CA ALA A 280 20.14 6.48 -16.10
C ALA A 280 20.18 6.62 -17.63
N GLU A 281 20.63 7.77 -18.14
CA GLU A 281 20.87 7.98 -19.58
C GLU A 281 21.92 6.99 -20.11
N LEU A 282 23.09 6.91 -19.47
CA LEU A 282 24.17 6.02 -19.86
C LEU A 282 23.81 4.54 -19.74
N ALA A 283 22.99 4.17 -18.74
CA ALA A 283 22.45 2.82 -18.62
C ALA A 283 21.50 2.47 -19.78
N SER A 284 20.69 3.43 -20.21
CA SER A 284 19.80 3.28 -21.37
C SER A 284 20.58 3.15 -22.68
N GLU A 285 21.63 3.95 -22.86
CA GLU A 285 22.55 3.81 -23.99
C GLU A 285 23.25 2.44 -23.98
N PHE A 286 23.73 2.01 -22.82
CA PHE A 286 24.39 0.73 -22.64
C PHE A 286 23.44 -0.45 -22.98
N ALA A 287 22.16 -0.36 -22.61
CA ALA A 287 21.16 -1.35 -23.03
C ALA A 287 20.98 -1.44 -24.55
N VAL A 288 21.06 -0.32 -25.27
CA VAL A 288 21.03 -0.33 -26.75
C VAL A 288 22.26 -1.04 -27.31
N GLN A 289 23.44 -0.80 -26.73
CA GLN A 289 24.69 -1.42 -27.16
C GLN A 289 24.72 -2.93 -26.91
N LEU A 290 24.22 -3.37 -25.74
CA LEU A 290 23.99 -4.79 -25.44
C LEU A 290 23.06 -5.40 -26.51
N LYS A 291 21.90 -4.78 -26.78
CA LYS A 291 20.98 -5.27 -27.81
C LYS A 291 21.62 -5.38 -29.20
N ASN A 292 22.57 -4.51 -29.52
CA ASN A 292 23.31 -4.54 -30.79
C ASN A 292 24.44 -5.60 -30.83
N GLY A 293 24.74 -6.27 -29.72
CA GLY A 293 25.82 -7.27 -29.65
C GLY A 293 27.21 -6.68 -29.49
N GLU A 294 27.34 -5.42 -29.02
CA GLU A 294 28.64 -4.75 -28.91
C GLU A 294 29.55 -5.36 -27.82
N TYR A 295 28.98 -6.13 -26.89
CA TYR A 295 29.68 -6.73 -25.75
C TYR A 295 29.67 -8.27 -25.75
N GLY A 296 29.37 -8.89 -26.88
CA GLY A 296 29.37 -10.35 -26.97
C GLY A 296 28.10 -11.02 -26.43
N LEU A 297 28.08 -12.35 -26.49
CA LEU A 297 26.90 -13.16 -26.18
C LEU A 297 26.61 -13.20 -24.67
N LEU A 298 27.64 -13.39 -23.85
CA LEU A 298 27.50 -13.52 -22.39
C LEU A 298 26.99 -12.21 -21.77
N ALA A 299 27.57 -11.06 -22.14
CA ALA A 299 27.13 -9.77 -21.64
C ALA A 299 25.67 -9.47 -22.01
N ASN A 300 25.26 -9.82 -23.23
CA ASN A 300 23.89 -9.61 -23.70
C ASN A 300 22.83 -10.37 -22.89
N ARG A 301 23.23 -11.46 -22.24
CA ARG A 301 22.34 -12.29 -21.42
C ARG A 301 22.32 -11.84 -19.96
N VAL A 302 23.48 -11.53 -19.40
CA VAL A 302 23.61 -11.24 -17.97
C VAL A 302 23.33 -9.77 -17.63
N MET A 303 23.77 -8.83 -18.48
CA MET A 303 23.75 -7.41 -18.16
C MET A 303 22.38 -6.69 -18.20
N PRO A 304 21.36 -7.10 -18.97
CA PRO A 304 20.08 -6.38 -19.02
C PRO A 304 19.42 -6.19 -17.64
N SER A 305 19.53 -7.18 -16.75
CA SER A 305 19.01 -7.10 -15.37
C SER A 305 19.70 -6.00 -14.55
N LEU A 306 21.01 -5.79 -14.76
CA LEU A 306 21.78 -4.74 -14.09
C LEU A 306 21.44 -3.33 -14.60
N VAL A 307 20.98 -3.20 -15.85
CA VAL A 307 20.46 -1.91 -16.35
C VAL A 307 19.20 -1.51 -15.58
N HIS A 308 18.26 -2.44 -15.40
CA HIS A 308 17.04 -2.17 -14.61
C HIS A 308 17.35 -1.84 -13.15
N LEU A 309 18.43 -2.40 -12.62
CA LEU A 309 18.88 -2.16 -11.26
C LEU A 309 19.30 -0.70 -10.99
N VAL A 310 19.78 0.03 -12.01
CA VAL A 310 20.14 1.46 -11.86
C VAL A 310 18.93 2.29 -11.43
N GLN A 311 17.78 2.05 -12.05
CA GLN A 311 16.52 2.74 -11.73
C GLN A 311 16.04 2.36 -10.33
N ARG A 312 16.16 1.07 -9.98
CA ARG A 312 15.74 0.59 -8.66
C ARG A 312 16.60 1.18 -7.53
N ARG A 313 17.91 1.27 -7.73
CA ARG A 313 18.81 1.97 -6.81
C ARG A 313 18.37 3.40 -6.60
N ASP A 314 18.17 4.15 -7.69
CA ASP A 314 17.82 5.57 -7.61
C ASP A 314 16.52 5.81 -6.80
N ALA A 315 15.51 4.96 -7.02
CA ALA A 315 14.27 4.99 -6.26
C ALA A 315 14.50 4.71 -4.75
N LEU A 316 15.33 3.72 -4.41
CA LEU A 316 15.64 3.38 -3.02
C LEU A 316 16.42 4.50 -2.31
N GLU A 317 17.40 5.10 -2.99
CA GLU A 317 18.19 6.19 -2.44
C GLU A 317 17.37 7.47 -2.27
N THR A 318 16.53 7.80 -3.25
CA THR A 318 15.61 8.95 -3.18
C THR A 318 14.65 8.78 -2.01
N MET A 319 14.03 7.60 -1.88
CA MET A 319 13.16 7.27 -0.74
C MET A 319 13.88 7.47 0.60
N LEU A 320 15.09 6.93 0.76
CA LEU A 320 15.86 7.08 2.01
C LEU A 320 16.22 8.55 2.29
N ALA A 321 16.62 9.31 1.26
CA ALA A 321 16.98 10.72 1.39
C ALA A 321 15.76 11.57 1.79
N GLU A 322 14.62 11.37 1.14
CA GLU A 322 13.35 12.02 1.47
C GLU A 322 12.92 11.72 2.90
N GLN A 323 12.98 10.45 3.31
CA GLN A 323 12.61 10.06 4.66
C GLN A 323 13.51 10.71 5.71
N ARG A 324 14.82 10.75 5.49
CA ARG A 324 15.77 11.41 6.41
C ARG A 324 15.52 12.91 6.50
N LEU A 325 15.24 13.58 5.38
CA LEU A 325 14.88 15.00 5.38
C LEU A 325 13.60 15.25 6.17
N LEU A 326 12.61 14.36 6.02
CA LEU A 326 11.35 14.41 6.73
C LEU A 326 11.53 14.23 8.24
N LEU A 327 12.18 13.13 8.65
CA LEU A 327 12.46 12.84 10.06
C LEU A 327 13.31 13.93 10.72
N HIS A 328 14.33 14.43 10.03
CA HIS A 328 15.12 15.56 10.51
C HIS A 328 14.28 16.84 10.66
N GLY A 329 13.35 17.09 9.73
CA GLY A 329 12.40 18.19 9.80
C GLY A 329 11.52 18.12 11.05
N ILE A 330 10.96 16.93 11.33
CA ILE A 330 10.14 16.66 12.52
C ILE A 330 10.98 16.78 13.81
N ALA A 331 12.14 16.12 13.86
CA ALA A 331 13.05 16.15 15.01
C ALA A 331 13.50 17.58 15.37
N SER A 332 13.71 18.42 14.36
CA SER A 332 14.09 19.83 14.53
C SER A 332 12.94 20.76 14.90
N GLY A 333 11.68 20.27 14.89
CA GLY A 333 10.47 21.07 15.07
C GLY A 333 10.16 22.01 13.89
N ARG A 334 10.80 21.81 12.73
CA ARG A 334 10.55 22.58 11.50
C ARG A 334 9.28 22.12 10.79
N ILE A 335 9.02 20.82 10.84
CA ILE A 335 7.81 20.19 10.36
C ILE A 335 7.04 19.76 11.61
N ASP A 336 5.80 20.24 11.73
CA ASP A 336 4.90 19.78 12.79
C ASP A 336 4.32 18.43 12.38
N ALA A 337 4.61 17.37 13.13
CA ALA A 337 4.11 16.03 12.84
C ALA A 337 2.57 15.99 12.81
N ASP A 338 1.91 16.80 13.65
CA ASP A 338 0.44 16.89 13.65
C ASP A 338 -0.10 17.45 12.32
N SER A 339 0.65 18.31 11.63
CA SER A 339 0.27 18.85 10.32
C SER A 339 0.32 17.83 9.18
N MET A 340 0.97 16.68 9.41
CA MET A 340 1.12 15.59 8.45
C MET A 340 0.15 14.44 8.68
N ARG A 341 -0.73 14.57 9.67
CA ARG A 341 -1.77 13.57 9.93
C ARG A 341 -2.65 13.41 8.72
N ASN A 342 -3.08 12.17 8.48
CA ASN A 342 -4.02 11.84 7.43
C ASN A 342 -5.38 11.52 8.06
N ALA A 343 -6.41 12.28 7.70
CA ALA A 343 -7.77 12.08 8.21
C ALA A 343 -8.31 10.67 7.94
N ALA A 344 -7.88 10.02 6.86
CA ALA A 344 -8.31 8.66 6.51
C ALA A 344 -8.02 7.65 7.61
N VAL A 345 -6.87 7.77 8.30
CA VAL A 345 -6.51 6.90 9.42
C VAL A 345 -7.48 7.06 10.59
N PHE A 346 -7.90 8.30 10.89
CA PHE A 346 -8.84 8.59 11.98
C PHE A 346 -10.27 8.15 11.64
N TYR A 347 -10.70 8.32 10.38
CA TYR A 347 -11.96 7.75 9.92
C TYR A 347 -11.93 6.23 10.01
N ALA A 348 -10.84 5.58 9.60
CA ALA A 348 -10.73 4.13 9.64
C ALA A 348 -10.77 3.59 11.08
N LYS A 349 -10.10 4.26 12.03
CA LYS A 349 -10.23 3.99 13.47
C LYS A 349 -11.67 4.09 13.95
N ALA A 350 -12.35 5.19 13.60
CA ALA A 350 -13.76 5.37 13.96
C ALA A 350 -14.65 4.27 13.34
N ALA A 351 -14.38 3.88 12.10
CA ALA A 351 -15.09 2.84 11.38
C ALA A 351 -14.89 1.44 11.98
N ALA A 352 -13.67 1.12 12.40
CA ALA A 352 -13.38 -0.14 13.10
C ALA A 352 -14.10 -0.20 14.45
N ALA A 353 -14.07 0.87 15.23
CA ALA A 353 -14.83 0.96 16.49
C ALA A 353 -16.34 0.72 16.27
N MET A 354 -16.88 1.18 15.13
CA MET A 354 -18.29 0.91 14.76
C MET A 354 -18.58 -0.56 14.45
N GLN A 355 -17.60 -1.29 13.90
CA GLN A 355 -17.75 -2.72 13.59
C GLN A 355 -17.74 -3.59 14.86
N GLU A 356 -17.11 -3.11 15.94
CA GLU A 356 -17.02 -3.81 17.22
C GLU A 356 -18.25 -3.60 18.12
N LEU A 357 -19.22 -2.80 17.69
CA LEU A 357 -20.42 -2.53 18.49
C LEU A 357 -21.27 -3.77 18.70
N ALA A 358 -21.84 -3.85 19.90
CA ALA A 358 -22.81 -4.87 20.22
C ALA A 358 -24.04 -4.76 19.28
N PRO A 359 -24.62 -5.89 18.82
CA PRO A 359 -25.76 -5.88 17.89
C PRO A 359 -26.94 -5.02 18.37
N GLN A 360 -27.18 -4.95 19.68
CA GLN A 360 -28.26 -4.14 20.25
C GLN A 360 -28.06 -2.63 20.00
N VAL A 361 -26.82 -2.15 19.98
CA VAL A 361 -26.50 -0.75 19.70
C VAL A 361 -26.71 -0.47 18.20
N LEU A 362 -26.35 -1.41 17.33
CA LEU A 362 -26.59 -1.32 15.89
C LEU A 362 -28.10 -1.30 15.57
N ASP A 363 -28.89 -2.17 16.20
CA ASP A 363 -30.36 -2.18 16.07
C ASP A 363 -30.98 -0.86 16.54
N MET A 364 -30.45 -0.29 17.62
CA MET A 364 -30.86 1.02 18.11
C MET A 364 -30.56 2.13 17.09
N ILE A 365 -29.34 2.16 16.52
CA ILE A 365 -28.96 3.11 15.46
C ILE A 365 -29.91 2.99 14.25
N GLU A 366 -30.19 1.77 13.80
CA GLU A 366 -31.11 1.53 12.68
C GLU A 366 -32.54 1.97 12.99
N THR A 367 -33.01 1.75 14.22
CA THR A 367 -34.35 2.16 14.66
C THR A 367 -34.49 3.68 14.62
N ILE A 368 -33.47 4.40 15.13
CA ILE A 368 -33.44 5.88 15.13
C ILE A 368 -33.42 6.42 13.72
N ARG A 369 -32.58 5.84 12.85
CA ARG A 369 -32.41 6.29 11.47
C ARG A 369 -33.67 6.12 10.63
N ASN A 370 -34.35 4.96 10.75
CA ASN A 370 -35.45 4.61 9.87
C ASN A 370 -36.83 5.11 10.35
N ALA A 371 -36.99 5.37 11.65
CA ALA A 371 -38.27 5.81 12.22
C ALA A 371 -38.07 6.77 13.41
N PRO A 372 -37.39 7.92 13.22
CA PRO A 372 -37.11 8.87 14.30
C PRO A 372 -38.39 9.38 14.99
N GLU A 373 -39.52 9.43 14.28
CA GLU A 373 -40.83 9.82 14.78
C GLU A 373 -41.50 8.79 15.69
N ALA A 374 -41.18 7.50 15.50
CA ALA A 374 -41.75 6.39 16.27
C ALA A 374 -41.12 6.25 17.66
N ILE A 375 -40.00 6.95 17.89
CA ILE A 375 -39.25 6.91 19.13
C ILE A 375 -39.90 7.81 20.19
N SER A 376 -40.25 7.21 21.33
CA SER A 376 -40.76 7.96 22.49
C SER A 376 -39.70 8.90 23.06
N GLU A 377 -40.10 10.04 23.61
CA GLU A 377 -39.20 11.01 24.27
C GLU A 377 -38.24 10.35 25.28
N ARG A 378 -38.76 9.47 26.14
CA ARG A 378 -37.93 8.71 27.09
C ARG A 378 -36.84 7.89 26.41
N TYR A 379 -37.12 7.34 25.23
CA TYR A 379 -36.16 6.56 24.47
C TYR A 379 -35.14 7.44 23.76
N VAL A 380 -35.50 8.67 23.36
CA VAL A 380 -34.52 9.64 22.81
C VAL A 380 -33.45 9.95 23.86
N ASP A 381 -33.85 10.19 25.11
CA ASP A 381 -32.90 10.44 26.20
C ASP A 381 -32.03 9.21 26.52
N GLU A 382 -32.65 8.02 26.59
CA GLU A 382 -31.95 6.76 26.87
C GLU A 382 -30.98 6.41 25.74
N ALA A 383 -31.41 6.46 24.48
CA ALA A 383 -30.58 6.21 23.32
C ALA A 383 -29.48 7.26 23.18
N GLY A 384 -29.78 8.54 23.42
CA GLY A 384 -28.79 9.61 23.45
C GLY A 384 -27.71 9.35 24.50
N THR A 385 -28.09 8.89 25.70
CA THR A 385 -27.13 8.53 26.76
C THR A 385 -26.27 7.33 26.34
N VAL A 386 -26.88 6.26 25.84
CA VAL A 386 -26.17 5.05 25.42
C VAL A 386 -25.20 5.35 24.27
N LEU A 387 -25.62 6.09 23.25
CA LEU A 387 -24.74 6.49 22.15
C LEU A 387 -23.65 7.46 22.62
N MET A 388 -23.95 8.36 23.56
CA MET A 388 -22.94 9.26 24.11
C MET A 388 -21.83 8.51 24.84
N GLU A 389 -22.19 7.56 25.70
CA GLU A 389 -21.23 6.80 26.51
C GLU A 389 -20.50 5.74 25.67
N THR A 390 -21.19 5.06 24.77
CA THR A 390 -20.61 3.95 23.98
C THR A 390 -19.71 4.47 22.85
N LEU A 391 -19.97 5.67 22.32
CA LEU A 391 -19.32 6.19 21.11
C LEU A 391 -18.56 7.49 21.34
N GLU A 392 -18.19 7.79 22.59
CA GLU A 392 -17.37 8.96 22.91
C GLU A 392 -16.04 8.93 22.14
N GLU A 393 -15.35 7.79 22.14
CA GLU A 393 -14.08 7.62 21.43
C GLU A 393 -14.24 7.79 19.91
N THR A 394 -15.25 7.16 19.30
CA THR A 394 -15.59 7.30 17.87
C THR A 394 -15.80 8.77 17.50
N ARG A 395 -16.45 9.55 18.38
CA ARG A 395 -16.67 10.99 18.14
C ARG A 395 -15.38 11.79 18.27
N LEU A 396 -14.52 11.50 19.25
CA LEU A 396 -13.21 12.16 19.35
C LEU A 396 -12.37 11.90 18.09
N LEU A 397 -12.41 10.68 17.55
CA LEU A 397 -11.74 10.32 16.29
C LEU A 397 -12.33 11.07 15.09
N LEU A 398 -13.66 11.18 15.00
CA LEU A 398 -14.34 11.94 13.95
C LEU A 398 -14.04 13.45 14.03
N ASP A 399 -14.07 14.02 15.21
CA ASP A 399 -13.78 15.44 15.43
C ASP A 399 -12.31 15.73 15.09
N ALA A 400 -11.39 14.82 15.43
CA ALA A 400 -10.01 14.87 14.97
C ALA A 400 -9.92 14.77 13.43
N ALA A 401 -10.54 13.77 12.82
CA ALA A 401 -10.51 13.56 11.37
C ALA A 401 -11.01 14.77 10.58
N THR A 402 -12.12 15.38 11.03
CA THR A 402 -12.72 16.53 10.37
C THR A 402 -11.93 17.84 10.54
N SER A 403 -11.01 17.88 11.49
CA SER A 403 -10.07 19.00 11.69
C SER A 403 -8.80 18.88 10.82
N ILE A 404 -8.49 17.67 10.36
CA ILE A 404 -7.31 17.40 9.53
C ILE A 404 -7.61 17.80 8.07
N LYS A 405 -6.67 18.51 7.47
CA LYS A 405 -6.80 19.03 6.09
C LYS A 405 -6.60 17.94 5.04
N GLU A 406 -5.58 17.11 5.21
CA GLU A 406 -5.23 16.06 4.26
C GLU A 406 -6.03 14.79 4.56
N CYS A 407 -6.62 14.21 3.52
CA CYS A 407 -7.36 12.96 3.62
C CYS A 407 -7.11 12.17 2.35
N ASP A 408 -6.14 11.27 2.43
CA ASP A 408 -5.81 10.35 1.35
C ASP A 408 -6.21 8.95 1.80
N ILE A 409 -7.31 8.44 1.26
CA ILE A 409 -7.85 7.12 1.60
C ILE A 409 -7.04 6.01 0.93
N SER A 410 -6.27 6.31 -0.11
CA SER A 410 -5.41 5.33 -0.78
C SER A 410 -4.31 4.80 0.15
N VAL A 411 -3.96 5.53 1.22
CA VAL A 411 -3.06 5.03 2.27
C VAL A 411 -3.64 3.83 3.01
N LEU A 412 -4.96 3.64 2.98
CA LEU A 412 -5.66 2.47 3.52
C LEU A 412 -5.71 1.29 2.55
N ASP A 413 -5.35 1.51 1.27
CA ASP A 413 -5.58 0.53 0.20
C ASP A 413 -4.50 -0.56 0.18
N GLN A 414 -3.27 -0.35 0.69
CA GLN A 414 -2.17 -1.34 0.66
C GLN A 414 -1.95 -2.04 -0.70
N GLY A 415 -2.38 -1.42 -1.82
CA GLY A 415 -2.37 -2.04 -3.15
C GLY A 415 -3.41 -3.16 -3.35
N ARG A 416 -4.48 -3.20 -2.56
CA ARG A 416 -5.60 -4.13 -2.74
C ARG A 416 -6.46 -3.71 -3.96
N PRO A 417 -7.23 -4.65 -4.54
CA PRO A 417 -8.19 -4.32 -5.58
C PRO A 417 -9.24 -3.35 -5.05
N ALA A 418 -9.60 -2.35 -5.86
CA ALA A 418 -10.47 -1.25 -5.46
C ALA A 418 -11.90 -1.63 -5.05
N MET A 419 -12.34 -2.88 -5.29
CA MET A 419 -13.66 -3.37 -4.88
C MET A 419 -13.66 -4.13 -3.56
N SER A 420 -12.50 -4.59 -3.09
CA SER A 420 -12.36 -5.34 -1.84
C SER A 420 -11.76 -4.47 -0.73
N LEU A 421 -12.39 -3.33 -0.46
CA LEU A 421 -11.91 -2.41 0.58
C LEU A 421 -12.48 -2.84 1.94
N PRO A 422 -11.64 -3.29 2.91
CA PRO A 422 -12.10 -3.85 4.18
C PRO A 422 -12.88 -2.85 5.05
N TRP A 423 -12.72 -1.56 4.78
CA TRP A 423 -13.31 -0.46 5.53
C TRP A 423 -14.71 -0.03 5.07
N ILE A 424 -15.23 -0.51 3.93
CA ILE A 424 -16.54 -0.09 3.39
C ILE A 424 -17.66 -0.30 4.41
N GLY A 425 -17.72 -1.49 5.02
CA GLY A 425 -18.74 -1.81 6.01
C GLY A 425 -18.66 -0.89 7.23
N GLY A 426 -17.44 -0.57 7.67
CA GLY A 426 -17.20 0.31 8.82
C GLY A 426 -17.58 1.76 8.54
N PHE A 427 -17.21 2.30 7.37
CA PHE A 427 -17.60 3.66 6.96
C PHE A 427 -19.12 3.79 6.79
N ARG A 428 -19.80 2.77 6.26
CA ARG A 428 -21.25 2.78 6.19
C ARG A 428 -21.89 2.79 7.58
N ALA A 429 -21.41 1.96 8.49
CA ALA A 429 -21.87 1.94 9.88
C ALA A 429 -21.63 3.29 10.58
N LEU A 430 -20.47 3.90 10.36
CA LEU A 430 -20.11 5.23 10.84
C LEU A 430 -21.04 6.32 10.29
N GLY A 431 -21.37 6.25 9.00
CA GLY A 431 -22.33 7.16 8.37
C GLY A 431 -23.72 7.05 9.01
N ARG A 432 -24.21 5.84 9.23
CA ARG A 432 -25.50 5.57 9.88
C ARG A 432 -25.54 6.07 11.32
N PHE A 433 -24.44 5.89 12.06
CA PHE A 433 -24.31 6.46 13.39
C PHE A 433 -24.43 7.98 13.37
N LEU A 434 -23.73 8.67 12.47
CA LEU A 434 -23.79 10.12 12.36
C LEU A 434 -25.22 10.61 12.02
N VAL A 435 -25.95 9.90 11.15
CA VAL A 435 -27.36 10.21 10.86
C VAL A 435 -28.23 10.02 12.11
N ALA A 436 -28.11 8.89 12.80
CA ALA A 436 -28.89 8.61 14.00
C ALA A 436 -28.60 9.63 15.14
N ASP A 437 -27.33 9.98 15.34
CA ASP A 437 -26.90 10.98 16.33
C ASP A 437 -27.46 12.37 16.00
N ALA A 438 -27.44 12.75 14.73
CA ALA A 438 -28.06 13.99 14.26
C ALA A 438 -29.58 13.99 14.52
N MET A 439 -30.27 12.89 14.21
CA MET A 439 -31.72 12.76 14.41
C MET A 439 -32.13 12.82 15.89
N ILE A 440 -31.38 12.19 16.79
CA ILE A 440 -31.62 12.33 18.25
C ILE A 440 -31.56 13.79 18.65
N HIS A 441 -30.52 14.49 18.23
CA HIS A 441 -30.35 15.90 18.56
C HIS A 441 -31.43 16.79 17.92
N MET A 442 -31.87 16.52 16.69
CA MET A 442 -33.01 17.24 16.10
C MET A 442 -34.29 17.05 16.92
N ARG A 443 -34.55 15.82 17.38
CA ARG A 443 -35.73 15.51 18.20
C ARG A 443 -35.68 16.20 19.57
N SER A 444 -34.52 16.22 20.22
CA SER A 444 -34.33 16.98 21.47
C SER A 444 -34.49 18.48 21.25
N ALA A 445 -33.98 19.03 20.14
CA ALA A 445 -34.12 20.45 19.81
C ALA A 445 -35.57 20.87 19.62
N LEU A 446 -36.41 20.02 19.00
CA LEU A 446 -37.85 20.29 18.81
C LEU A 446 -38.65 20.37 20.11
N MET A 447 -38.11 19.84 21.21
CA MET A 447 -38.72 19.93 22.53
C MET A 447 -38.36 21.23 23.25
N GLU A 448 -37.39 21.99 22.75
CA GLU A 448 -36.98 23.26 23.33
C GLU A 448 -37.85 24.43 22.85
N PRO A 449 -37.99 25.51 23.66
CA PRO A 449 -38.77 26.69 23.28
C PRO A 449 -38.23 27.46 22.06
N ARG A 450 -36.95 27.26 21.72
CA ARG A 450 -36.24 27.89 20.60
C ARG A 450 -35.35 26.87 19.89
N PRO A 451 -35.94 25.93 19.13
CA PRO A 451 -35.22 24.82 18.51
C PRO A 451 -33.99 25.28 17.73
N GLU A 452 -34.09 26.39 17.00
CA GLU A 452 -33.06 26.96 16.10
C GLU A 452 -31.78 27.43 16.81
N SER A 453 -31.87 27.67 18.12
CA SER A 453 -30.75 28.15 18.95
C SER A 453 -30.35 27.18 20.05
N SER A 454 -30.99 26.02 20.10
CA SER A 454 -30.67 24.97 21.06
C SER A 454 -29.26 24.43 20.85
N GLU A 455 -28.64 23.97 21.93
CA GLU A 455 -27.36 23.26 21.85
C GLU A 455 -27.51 21.97 21.01
N HIS A 456 -28.68 21.34 21.08
CA HIS A 456 -29.01 20.16 20.29
C HIS A 456 -29.05 20.45 18.77
N ALA A 457 -29.63 21.57 18.33
CA ALA A 457 -29.58 21.95 16.92
C ALA A 457 -28.14 22.18 16.42
N ILE A 458 -27.26 22.75 17.26
CA ILE A 458 -25.84 22.93 16.93
C ILE A 458 -25.16 21.58 16.74
N ARG A 459 -25.37 20.66 17.67
CA ARG A 459 -24.80 19.30 17.58
C ARG A 459 -25.34 18.53 16.38
N ALA A 460 -26.64 18.62 16.09
CA ALA A 460 -27.25 17.98 14.92
C ALA A 460 -26.60 18.45 13.61
N ALA A 461 -26.45 19.77 13.45
CA ALA A 461 -25.78 20.36 12.29
C ALA A 461 -24.31 19.94 12.21
N ASP A 462 -23.60 19.88 13.35
CA ASP A 462 -22.21 19.44 13.40
C ASP A 462 -22.04 17.99 12.94
N ARG A 463 -22.94 17.08 13.34
CA ARG A 463 -22.91 15.68 12.91
C ARG A 463 -23.17 15.52 11.41
N LEU A 464 -24.12 16.27 10.86
CA LEU A 464 -24.36 16.31 9.42
C LEU A 464 -23.17 16.88 8.65
N VAL A 465 -22.51 17.92 9.16
CA VAL A 465 -21.29 18.47 8.55
C VAL A 465 -20.16 17.44 8.55
N SER A 466 -19.94 16.72 9.65
CA SER A 466 -18.94 15.66 9.72
C SER A 466 -19.22 14.52 8.74
N LEU A 467 -20.49 14.12 8.61
CA LEU A 467 -20.92 13.10 7.66
C LEU A 467 -20.71 13.53 6.21
N LEU A 468 -21.14 14.74 5.85
CA LEU A 468 -20.95 15.27 4.50
C LEU A 468 -19.46 15.39 4.17
N ARG A 469 -18.61 15.82 5.11
CA ARG A 469 -17.16 15.82 4.91
C ARG A 469 -16.62 14.41 4.65
N LEU A 470 -17.02 13.42 5.46
CA LEU A 470 -16.64 12.02 5.24
C LEU A 470 -17.06 11.54 3.84
N ILE A 471 -18.31 11.79 3.44
CA ILE A 471 -18.83 11.45 2.10
C ILE A 471 -17.95 12.08 1.00
N GLY A 472 -17.66 13.38 1.12
CA GLY A 472 -16.81 14.10 0.17
C GLY A 472 -15.41 13.50 0.06
N ARG A 473 -14.81 13.14 1.21
CA ARG A 473 -13.48 12.49 1.22
C ARG A 473 -13.49 11.10 0.58
N ILE A 474 -14.51 10.29 0.88
CA ILE A 474 -14.67 8.97 0.28
C ILE A 474 -14.87 9.09 -1.25
N SER A 475 -15.63 10.09 -1.71
CA SER A 475 -15.78 10.31 -3.16
C SER A 475 -14.48 10.77 -3.85
N ASP A 476 -13.58 11.44 -3.13
CA ASP A 476 -12.31 11.95 -3.68
C ASP A 476 -11.20 10.88 -3.74
N ASP A 477 -11.40 9.71 -3.12
CA ASP A 477 -10.45 8.59 -3.14
C ASP A 477 -10.20 8.08 -4.58
N GLY A 478 -11.17 8.30 -5.47
CA GLY A 478 -11.07 7.88 -6.87
C GLY A 478 -11.02 6.35 -7.00
N THR A 479 -11.67 5.64 -6.08
CA THR A 479 -12.01 4.23 -6.22
C THR A 479 -13.50 4.11 -6.54
N TYR A 480 -13.87 3.10 -7.33
CA TYR A 480 -15.28 2.90 -7.70
C TYR A 480 -16.13 2.58 -6.47
N ALA A 481 -15.62 1.72 -5.58
CA ALA A 481 -16.29 1.38 -4.34
C ALA A 481 -16.47 2.59 -3.40
N GLY A 482 -15.48 3.49 -3.35
CA GLY A 482 -15.59 4.76 -2.64
C GLY A 482 -16.76 5.60 -3.18
N SER A 483 -16.81 5.85 -4.49
CA SER A 483 -17.92 6.61 -5.09
C SER A 483 -19.30 6.00 -4.82
N LEU A 484 -19.45 4.67 -4.91
CA LEU A 484 -20.71 3.99 -4.61
C LEU A 484 -21.11 4.11 -3.14
N LEU A 485 -20.14 3.95 -2.24
CA LEU A 485 -20.35 4.11 -0.81
C LEU A 485 -20.77 5.55 -0.49
N ALA A 486 -20.10 6.55 -1.05
CA ALA A 486 -20.44 7.97 -0.89
C ALA A 486 -21.86 8.27 -1.36
N MET A 487 -22.27 7.72 -2.52
CA MET A 487 -23.65 7.84 -3.03
C MET A 487 -24.67 7.24 -2.06
N SER A 488 -24.44 6.00 -1.60
CA SER A 488 -25.34 5.33 -0.66
C SER A 488 -25.43 6.08 0.67
N MET A 489 -24.32 6.58 1.20
CA MET A 489 -24.30 7.37 2.43
C MET A 489 -25.04 8.70 2.26
N LEU A 490 -24.88 9.38 1.12
CA LEU A 490 -25.60 10.63 0.86
C LEU A 490 -27.11 10.39 0.77
N GLU A 491 -27.54 9.28 0.15
CA GLU A 491 -28.95 8.88 0.11
C GLU A 491 -29.50 8.62 1.51
N GLU A 492 -28.77 7.86 2.34
CA GLU A 492 -29.15 7.59 3.72
C GLU A 492 -29.18 8.87 4.60
N THR A 493 -28.46 9.94 4.19
CA THR A 493 -28.40 11.23 4.90
C THR A 493 -29.57 12.16 4.57
N MET A 494 -30.21 11.99 3.40
CA MET A 494 -31.25 12.91 2.92
C MET A 494 -32.41 13.13 3.89
N PRO A 495 -33.00 12.10 4.54
CA PRO A 495 -34.10 12.32 5.47
C PRO A 495 -33.73 13.22 6.66
N ALA A 496 -32.49 13.15 7.14
CA ALA A 496 -32.02 14.03 8.22
C ALA A 496 -31.81 15.48 7.74
N LEU A 497 -31.35 15.68 6.50
CA LEU A 497 -31.24 17.02 5.90
C LEU A 497 -32.62 17.65 5.65
N GLU A 498 -33.57 16.86 5.16
CA GLU A 498 -34.96 17.28 4.96
C GLU A 498 -35.60 17.64 6.31
N MET A 499 -35.46 16.80 7.34
CA MET A 499 -35.95 17.10 8.70
C MET A 499 -35.32 18.37 9.27
N LEU A 500 -33.99 18.56 9.14
CA LEU A 500 -33.32 19.77 9.61
C LEU A 500 -33.99 21.02 9.00
N VAL A 501 -34.31 20.96 7.69
CA VAL A 501 -34.89 22.09 6.97
C VAL A 501 -36.37 22.30 7.23
N ASP A 502 -37.18 21.26 7.10
CA ASP A 502 -38.63 21.34 7.18
C ASP A 502 -39.12 21.77 8.57
N GLU A 503 -38.38 21.38 9.61
CA GLU A 503 -38.70 21.68 11.01
C GLU A 503 -38.00 22.95 11.53
N GLU A 504 -37.32 23.70 10.66
CA GLU A 504 -36.61 24.95 10.98
C GLU A 504 -35.62 24.82 12.17
N ILE A 505 -34.98 23.64 12.34
CA ILE A 505 -34.07 23.32 13.46
C ILE A 505 -32.66 23.89 13.20
N TYR A 506 -32.59 25.13 12.72
CA TYR A 506 -31.33 25.77 12.39
C TYR A 506 -31.41 27.30 12.42
N ASN A 507 -30.26 27.91 12.65
CA ASN A 507 -30.00 29.30 12.39
C ASN A 507 -29.17 29.45 11.10
N GLY A 508 -29.06 30.69 10.62
CA GLY A 508 -28.34 30.99 9.38
C GLY A 508 -26.83 30.65 9.41
N GLN A 509 -26.22 30.42 10.57
CA GLN A 509 -24.83 29.95 10.64
C GLN A 509 -24.74 28.43 10.43
N GLN A 510 -25.64 27.64 11.03
CA GLN A 510 -25.68 26.19 10.84
C GLN A 510 -25.97 25.82 9.39
N VAL A 511 -26.95 26.48 8.74
CA VAL A 511 -27.24 26.27 7.31
C VAL A 511 -26.04 26.55 6.45
N ARG A 512 -25.31 27.64 6.72
CA ARG A 512 -24.10 27.94 5.94
C ARG A 512 -23.06 26.84 6.08
N ARG A 513 -22.83 26.32 7.29
CA ARG A 513 -21.88 25.22 7.51
C ARG A 513 -22.29 23.93 6.80
N VAL A 514 -23.57 23.56 6.86
CA VAL A 514 -24.10 22.38 6.16
C VAL A 514 -24.00 22.57 4.65
N HIS A 515 -24.33 23.76 4.14
CA HIS A 515 -24.19 24.09 2.72
C HIS A 515 -22.73 24.04 2.26
N ASP A 516 -21.81 24.63 3.01
CA ASP A 516 -20.38 24.61 2.72
C ASP A 516 -19.85 23.17 2.66
N ALA A 517 -20.30 22.29 3.57
CA ALA A 517 -19.93 20.88 3.57
C ALA A 517 -20.57 20.12 2.39
N LEU A 518 -21.81 20.45 2.04
CA LEU A 518 -22.50 19.87 0.89
C LEU A 518 -21.81 20.26 -0.42
N ASP A 519 -21.31 21.49 -0.54
CA ASP A 519 -20.54 21.92 -1.71
C ASP A 519 -19.24 21.11 -1.90
N MET A 520 -18.64 20.58 -0.81
CA MET A 520 -17.50 19.66 -0.91
C MET A 520 -17.89 18.29 -1.47
N VAL A 521 -19.10 17.83 -1.20
CA VAL A 521 -19.65 16.55 -1.69
C VAL A 521 -20.06 16.63 -3.16
N ILE A 522 -20.29 17.85 -3.66
CA ILE A 522 -20.78 18.10 -5.02
C ILE A 522 -19.70 18.82 -5.85
N PRO A 523 -18.53 18.22 -6.12
CA PRO A 523 -17.73 18.67 -7.24
C PRO A 523 -18.48 18.37 -8.55
N ASP A 524 -18.08 19.04 -9.63
CA ASP A 524 -18.70 18.96 -10.98
C ASP A 524 -18.77 17.53 -11.60
N GLN A 525 -18.35 16.49 -10.87
CA GLN A 525 -18.10 15.12 -11.37
C GLN A 525 -18.80 14.00 -10.57
N LEU A 526 -20.10 14.12 -10.26
CA LEU A 526 -20.96 13.00 -9.80
C LEU A 526 -20.32 12.12 -8.70
N LEU A 527 -19.93 12.73 -7.56
CA LEU A 527 -19.32 12.02 -6.42
C LEU A 527 -18.04 11.22 -6.79
N GLY A 528 -17.20 11.83 -7.63
CA GLY A 528 -15.90 11.27 -8.00
C GLY A 528 -15.96 10.09 -8.97
N LEU A 529 -17.15 9.65 -9.40
CA LEU A 529 -17.31 8.46 -10.24
C LEU A 529 -16.51 8.53 -11.55
N ALA A 530 -16.42 9.72 -12.15
CA ALA A 530 -15.64 9.95 -13.36
C ALA A 530 -14.13 9.79 -13.12
N MET A 531 -13.62 10.36 -12.03
CA MET A 531 -12.22 10.23 -11.62
C MET A 531 -11.90 8.80 -11.21
N ALA A 532 -12.81 8.14 -10.49
CA ALA A 532 -12.67 6.75 -10.10
C ALA A 532 -12.54 5.82 -11.30
N ARG A 533 -13.36 6.05 -12.32
CA ARG A 533 -13.28 5.34 -13.59
C ARG A 533 -11.90 5.48 -14.25
N GLU A 534 -11.36 6.70 -14.32
CA GLU A 534 -10.06 6.98 -14.93
C GLU A 534 -8.93 6.30 -14.17
N ARG A 535 -8.91 6.43 -12.83
CA ARG A 535 -7.89 5.79 -11.98
C ARG A 535 -7.94 4.27 -12.03
N GLU A 536 -9.13 3.66 -12.00
CA GLU A 536 -9.25 2.21 -12.12
C GLU A 536 -8.78 1.72 -13.49
N GLN A 537 -9.08 2.47 -14.55
CA GLN A 537 -8.53 2.18 -15.87
C GLN A 537 -6.99 2.19 -15.86
N ASP A 538 -6.37 3.19 -15.23
CA ASP A 538 -4.92 3.29 -15.15
C ASP A 538 -4.32 2.15 -14.30
N ARG A 539 -4.91 1.86 -13.13
CA ARG A 539 -4.51 0.73 -12.26
C ARG A 539 -4.58 -0.61 -12.99
N LEU A 540 -5.66 -0.85 -13.72
CA LEU A 540 -5.82 -2.06 -14.53
C LEU A 540 -4.71 -2.14 -15.59
N VAL A 541 -4.46 -1.04 -16.30
CA VAL A 541 -3.40 -0.96 -17.32
C VAL A 541 -2.00 -1.20 -16.74
N ASP A 542 -1.74 -0.75 -15.52
CA ASP A 542 -0.47 -0.92 -14.84
C ASP A 542 -0.29 -2.35 -14.30
N SER A 543 -1.34 -2.92 -13.69
CA SER A 543 -1.32 -4.30 -13.17
C SER A 543 -1.06 -5.36 -14.24
N MET A 544 -1.43 -5.09 -15.50
CA MET A 544 -1.29 -6.01 -16.62
C MET A 544 0.10 -6.00 -17.29
N GLY A 545 1.02 -5.17 -16.81
CA GLY A 545 2.41 -5.09 -17.27
C GLY A 545 2.58 -4.48 -18.68
N ALA A 546 3.75 -3.90 -18.96
CA ALA A 546 4.02 -3.17 -20.21
C ALA A 546 4.18 -4.03 -21.48
N GLY A 547 3.87 -5.33 -21.45
CA GLY A 547 4.17 -6.27 -22.55
C GLY A 547 3.00 -7.09 -23.10
N SER A 548 1.79 -7.00 -22.52
CA SER A 548 0.68 -7.86 -22.96
C SER A 548 -0.11 -7.19 -24.10
N GLY A 549 -0.37 -7.91 -25.20
CA GLY A 549 -1.32 -7.47 -26.25
C GLY A 549 -2.75 -7.27 -25.71
N TRP A 550 -2.99 -7.68 -24.48
CA TRP A 550 -4.17 -7.38 -23.67
C TRP A 550 -4.28 -5.88 -23.33
N LYS A 551 -3.16 -5.19 -23.05
CA LYS A 551 -3.16 -3.75 -22.73
C LYS A 551 -3.78 -2.91 -23.85
N ASP A 552 -3.49 -3.25 -25.12
CA ASP A 552 -4.07 -2.57 -26.28
C ASP A 552 -5.54 -2.92 -26.50
N SER A 553 -5.92 -4.18 -26.27
CA SER A 553 -7.30 -4.65 -26.41
C SER A 553 -8.22 -4.02 -25.35
N ILE A 554 -7.75 -4.00 -24.09
CA ILE A 554 -8.46 -3.40 -22.97
C ILE A 554 -8.42 -1.87 -23.09
N SER A 555 -7.29 -1.24 -23.40
CA SER A 555 -7.29 0.21 -23.73
C SER A 555 -8.25 0.55 -24.86
N GLY A 556 -8.42 -0.33 -25.86
CA GLY A 556 -9.39 -0.17 -26.93
C GLY A 556 -10.86 -0.35 -26.48
N MET A 557 -11.13 -1.19 -25.49
CA MET A 557 -12.45 -1.32 -24.85
C MET A 557 -12.74 -0.11 -23.95
N LEU A 558 -11.76 0.32 -23.15
CA LEU A 558 -11.84 1.46 -22.25
C LEU A 558 -11.98 2.80 -23.00
N LYS A 559 -11.23 3.01 -24.08
CA LYS A 559 -11.37 4.19 -24.97
C LYS A 559 -12.72 4.27 -25.67
N ARG A 560 -13.40 3.14 -25.88
CA ARG A 560 -14.78 3.11 -26.40
C ARG A 560 -15.82 3.56 -25.38
N GLN A 561 -15.37 3.92 -24.19
CA GLN A 561 -16.18 4.32 -23.05
C GLN A 561 -17.20 3.27 -22.63
N ASP A 562 -16.93 2.00 -22.91
CA ASP A 562 -17.81 0.90 -22.49
C ASP A 562 -17.67 0.70 -20.97
N GLU A 563 -18.55 1.33 -20.20
CA GLU A 563 -18.55 1.27 -18.72
C GLU A 563 -18.77 -0.18 -18.23
N ASP A 564 -19.47 -0.99 -19.04
CA ASP A 564 -19.77 -2.38 -18.75
C ASP A 564 -18.52 -3.26 -18.82
N ALA A 565 -17.57 -2.90 -19.69
CA ALA A 565 -16.28 -3.56 -19.78
C ALA A 565 -15.43 -3.36 -18.53
N ILE A 566 -15.48 -2.18 -17.89
CA ILE A 566 -14.69 -1.88 -16.69
C ILE A 566 -15.16 -2.72 -15.52
N VAL A 567 -16.47 -2.71 -15.23
CA VAL A 567 -17.04 -3.47 -14.11
C VAL A 567 -16.83 -4.97 -14.31
N TYR A 568 -17.02 -5.46 -15.54
CA TYR A 568 -16.77 -6.87 -15.88
C TYR A 568 -15.30 -7.25 -15.71
N ILE A 569 -14.36 -6.43 -16.21
CA ILE A 569 -12.91 -6.68 -16.06
C ILE A 569 -12.51 -6.67 -14.59
N ILE A 570 -13.00 -5.72 -13.79
CA ILE A 570 -12.72 -5.66 -12.36
C ILE A 570 -13.26 -6.92 -11.66
N ALA A 571 -14.51 -7.32 -11.92
CA ALA A 571 -15.09 -8.53 -11.31
C ALA A 571 -14.36 -9.82 -11.73
N VAL A 572 -13.88 -9.91 -12.97
CA VAL A 572 -13.07 -11.03 -13.47
C VAL A 572 -11.69 -11.06 -12.83
N LEU A 573 -11.05 -9.90 -12.62
CA LEU A 573 -9.74 -9.84 -11.97
C LEU A 573 -9.83 -10.12 -10.47
N ASP A 574 -10.88 -9.63 -9.80
CA ASP A 574 -11.12 -9.89 -8.37
C ASP A 574 -11.36 -11.39 -8.12
N SER A 575 -12.17 -12.04 -8.96
CA SER A 575 -12.42 -13.49 -8.88
C SER A 575 -11.19 -14.35 -9.20
N ASN A 576 -10.27 -13.88 -10.05
CA ASN A 576 -9.01 -14.58 -10.30
C ASN A 576 -8.01 -14.42 -9.15
N LEU A 577 -7.97 -13.25 -8.48
CA LEU A 577 -7.11 -13.00 -7.32
C LEU A 577 -7.52 -13.82 -6.08
N GLU A 578 -8.81 -14.11 -5.91
CA GLU A 578 -9.29 -15.02 -4.85
C GLU A 578 -8.87 -16.49 -5.10
N SER A 579 -8.69 -16.90 -6.36
CA SER A 579 -8.34 -18.28 -6.72
C SER A 579 -6.87 -18.65 -6.41
N GLU A 580 -6.00 -17.65 -6.24
CA GLU A 580 -4.59 -17.82 -5.91
C GLU A 580 -4.29 -17.73 -4.39
N ARG A 581 -5.30 -17.48 -3.54
CA ARG A 581 -5.14 -17.39 -2.07
C ARG A 581 -5.71 -18.61 -1.35
N PRO A 582 -5.13 -19.06 -0.22
CA PRO A 582 -5.75 -20.07 0.64
C PRO A 582 -7.08 -19.51 1.19
N ARG A 583 -8.17 -20.26 0.99
CA ARG A 583 -9.54 -19.86 1.31
C ARG A 583 -9.70 -19.49 2.79
N THR A 584 -9.75 -18.20 3.11
CA THR A 584 -10.28 -17.71 4.38
C THR A 584 -11.81 -17.71 4.31
N HIS A 585 -12.45 -18.33 5.31
CA HIS A 585 -13.90 -18.40 5.42
C HIS A 585 -14.50 -17.05 5.83
N VAL A 586 -14.65 -16.12 4.88
CA VAL A 586 -15.61 -15.02 4.98
C VAL A 586 -16.81 -15.40 4.12
N ILE A 587 -17.89 -15.83 4.76
CA ILE A 587 -19.14 -16.17 4.07
C ILE A 587 -19.79 -14.86 3.64
N TRP A 588 -19.48 -14.40 2.43
CA TRP A 588 -20.45 -13.67 1.63
C TRP A 588 -21.44 -14.71 1.10
N ASP A 589 -22.69 -14.65 1.55
CA ASP A 589 -23.75 -15.43 0.94
C ASP A 589 -24.07 -14.83 -0.44
N THR A 590 -23.32 -15.27 -1.46
CA THR A 590 -23.53 -14.90 -2.86
C THR A 590 -24.67 -15.68 -3.51
N SER A 591 -25.41 -16.51 -2.75
CA SER A 591 -26.50 -17.32 -3.31
C SER A 591 -27.71 -16.51 -3.77
N ASP A 592 -27.78 -15.22 -3.42
CA ASP A 592 -28.75 -14.27 -3.99
C ASP A 592 -28.33 -13.71 -5.37
N PHE A 593 -27.11 -13.98 -5.84
CA PHE A 593 -26.55 -13.39 -7.07
C PHE A 593 -26.33 -14.35 -8.25
N ILE A 594 -26.38 -15.67 -8.04
CA ILE A 594 -26.10 -16.64 -9.11
C ILE A 594 -27.24 -17.66 -9.23
N ASP A 595 -27.98 -17.58 -10.35
CA ASP A 595 -29.01 -18.56 -10.71
C ASP A 595 -28.34 -19.93 -11.04
N PRO A 596 -28.72 -21.04 -10.37
CA PRO A 596 -28.19 -22.38 -10.62
C PRO A 596 -28.42 -22.92 -12.04
N ALA A 597 -29.22 -22.25 -12.88
CA ALA A 597 -29.56 -22.71 -14.22
C ALA A 597 -28.42 -22.68 -15.25
N TRP A 598 -27.24 -22.12 -14.95
CA TRP A 598 -26.22 -21.80 -15.94
C TRP A 598 -25.05 -22.79 -16.07
N SER A 599 -25.13 -23.98 -15.48
CA SER A 599 -24.05 -24.98 -15.55
C SER A 599 -23.94 -25.72 -16.91
N GLY A 600 -24.30 -25.10 -18.04
CA GLY A 600 -24.09 -25.74 -19.34
C GLY A 600 -24.65 -24.98 -20.54
N ILE A 601 -23.92 -23.96 -21.03
CA ILE A 601 -24.06 -23.44 -22.40
C ILE A 601 -22.67 -23.04 -22.91
N HIS A 602 -22.34 -23.42 -24.16
CA HIS A 602 -21.03 -23.20 -24.78
C HIS A 602 -20.85 -21.74 -25.24
N GLU A 603 -19.87 -21.04 -24.65
CA GLU A 603 -19.52 -19.63 -24.85
C GLU A 603 -19.25 -19.20 -26.30
N HIS A 604 -19.00 -20.15 -27.21
CA HIS A 604 -18.56 -19.83 -28.56
C HIS A 604 -19.69 -19.46 -29.52
N GLU A 605 -20.90 -20.03 -29.35
CA GLU A 605 -22.03 -19.79 -30.26
C GLU A 605 -22.74 -18.45 -29.97
N GLU A 606 -22.76 -18.00 -28.72
CA GLU A 606 -23.32 -16.68 -28.36
C GLU A 606 -22.43 -15.52 -28.82
N ALA A 607 -21.10 -15.68 -28.76
CA ALA A 607 -20.16 -14.65 -29.21
C ALA A 607 -20.24 -14.40 -30.73
N GLU A 608 -20.45 -15.45 -31.54
CA GLU A 608 -20.66 -15.29 -33.00
C GLU A 608 -22.05 -14.71 -33.33
N ALA A 609 -23.09 -15.06 -32.58
CA ALA A 609 -24.43 -14.50 -32.76
C ALA A 609 -24.48 -12.99 -32.45
N ILE A 610 -23.76 -12.54 -31.42
CA ILE A 610 -23.64 -11.12 -31.05
C ILE A 610 -22.82 -10.35 -32.10
N ARG A 611 -21.71 -10.91 -32.60
CA ARG A 611 -20.95 -10.30 -33.71
C ARG A 611 -21.79 -10.15 -34.98
N ALA A 612 -22.58 -11.16 -35.33
CA ALA A 612 -23.42 -11.13 -36.54
C ALA A 612 -24.57 -10.10 -36.45
N LEU A 613 -25.02 -9.75 -35.24
CA LEU A 613 -26.06 -8.74 -34.99
C LEU A 613 -25.50 -7.30 -34.96
N LEU A 614 -24.26 -7.13 -34.51
CA LEU A 614 -23.60 -5.82 -34.45
C LEU A 614 -23.04 -5.36 -35.81
N ASP A 615 -22.72 -6.28 -36.71
CA ASP A 615 -22.24 -5.97 -38.07
C ASP A 615 -23.35 -5.49 -39.04
N GLN A 616 -24.62 -5.48 -38.61
CA GLN A 616 -25.71 -4.93 -39.40
C GLN A 616 -25.99 -3.47 -38.99
N ASP A 617 -25.55 -2.54 -39.85
CA ASP A 617 -25.54 -1.07 -39.70
C ASP A 617 -26.93 -0.38 -39.56
N ARG A 618 -27.96 -1.11 -39.08
CA ARG A 618 -29.34 -0.63 -38.93
C ARG A 618 -30.13 -1.31 -37.80
N THR A 619 -29.52 -1.59 -36.66
CA THR A 619 -30.29 -1.98 -35.47
C THR A 619 -31.01 -0.76 -34.89
N LYS A 620 -32.35 -0.82 -34.83
CA LYS A 620 -33.16 0.25 -34.23
C LYS A 620 -33.06 0.16 -32.70
N PRO A 621 -33.19 1.28 -31.97
CA PRO A 621 -33.15 1.29 -30.49
C PRO A 621 -34.11 0.30 -29.83
N GLU A 622 -35.21 -0.01 -30.50
CA GLU A 622 -36.29 -0.90 -30.06
C GLU A 622 -35.86 -2.38 -30.05
N ASP A 623 -34.95 -2.75 -30.96
CA ASP A 623 -34.42 -4.12 -31.08
C ASP A 623 -33.33 -4.38 -30.02
N LEU A 624 -32.61 -3.34 -29.60
CA LEU A 624 -31.64 -3.39 -28.50
C LEU A 624 -32.32 -3.62 -27.14
N VAL A 625 -33.52 -3.08 -26.93
CA VAL A 625 -34.34 -3.30 -25.71
C VAL A 625 -34.81 -4.76 -25.59
N MET A 626 -35.10 -5.42 -26.72
CA MET A 626 -35.44 -6.85 -26.74
C MET A 626 -34.23 -7.76 -26.48
N ILE A 627 -33.05 -7.39 -26.97
CA ILE A 627 -31.79 -8.12 -26.70
C ILE A 627 -31.38 -7.98 -25.22
N GLY A 628 -31.50 -6.78 -24.65
CA GLY A 628 -31.27 -6.53 -23.22
C GLY A 628 -32.27 -7.21 -22.27
N SER A 629 -33.40 -7.69 -22.78
CA SER A 629 -34.38 -8.48 -22.00
C SER A 629 -34.09 -9.99 -21.95
N ARG A 630 -33.24 -10.49 -22.87
CA ARG A 630 -32.87 -11.92 -22.97
C ARG A 630 -31.53 -12.25 -22.33
N ILE A 631 -30.60 -11.30 -22.35
CA ILE A 631 -29.36 -11.32 -21.57
C ILE A 631 -29.75 -10.68 -20.23
N GLY A 632 -29.47 -11.28 -19.09
CA GLY A 632 -29.86 -10.78 -17.76
C GLY A 632 -29.21 -9.46 -17.36
N HIS A 633 -29.43 -8.38 -18.12
CA HIS A 633 -28.82 -7.07 -17.93
C HIS A 633 -29.62 -6.22 -16.94
N ARG A 634 -29.53 -6.59 -15.67
CA ARG A 634 -29.90 -5.69 -14.57
C ARG A 634 -28.84 -4.58 -14.41
N GLN A 635 -27.57 -4.88 -14.70
CA GLN A 635 -26.42 -3.99 -14.49
C GLN A 635 -26.29 -2.82 -15.49
N ILE A 636 -26.78 -2.96 -16.74
CA ILE A 636 -26.74 -1.86 -17.75
C ILE A 636 -27.66 -0.69 -17.35
N MET A 637 -28.74 -0.97 -16.63
CA MET A 637 -29.59 0.09 -16.08
C MET A 637 -28.87 0.86 -14.98
N ASP A 638 -27.91 0.24 -14.27
CA ASP A 638 -27.38 0.78 -13.02
C ASP A 638 -26.48 2.00 -13.25
N THR A 639 -25.62 2.10 -14.28
CA THR A 639 -24.69 3.25 -14.38
C THR A 639 -25.35 4.56 -14.84
N VAL A 640 -26.23 4.50 -15.85
CA VAL A 640 -27.05 5.65 -16.23
C VAL A 640 -28.02 6.00 -15.11
N SER A 641 -28.62 5.00 -14.45
CA SER A 641 -29.43 5.23 -13.24
C SER A 641 -28.60 5.82 -12.11
N MET A 642 -27.33 5.45 -11.93
CA MET A 642 -26.43 5.98 -10.90
C MET A 642 -26.09 7.44 -11.17
N ARG A 643 -25.81 7.83 -12.42
CA ARG A 643 -25.59 9.25 -12.76
C ARG A 643 -26.87 10.07 -12.57
N ILE A 644 -28.02 9.54 -12.99
CA ILE A 644 -29.32 10.18 -12.79
C ILE A 644 -29.65 10.30 -11.30
N MET A 645 -29.40 9.25 -10.54
CA MET A 645 -29.63 9.18 -9.10
C MET A 645 -28.70 10.14 -8.35
N ALA A 646 -27.41 10.14 -8.65
CA ALA A 646 -26.47 11.11 -8.10
C ALA A 646 -26.89 12.54 -8.44
N ALA A 647 -27.23 12.82 -9.70
CA ALA A 647 -27.69 14.15 -10.11
C ALA A 647 -29.00 14.58 -9.42
N ASP A 648 -29.98 13.68 -9.28
CA ASP A 648 -31.23 13.95 -8.56
C ASP A 648 -30.97 14.15 -7.07
N LEU A 649 -30.15 13.31 -6.45
CA LEU A 649 -29.78 13.39 -5.05
C LEU A 649 -29.08 14.72 -4.73
N ILE A 650 -28.14 15.12 -5.59
CA ILE A 650 -27.48 16.43 -5.55
C ILE A 650 -28.51 17.56 -5.71
N ALA A 651 -29.42 17.44 -6.67
CA ALA A 651 -30.45 18.44 -6.91
C ALA A 651 -31.44 18.55 -5.74
N ARG A 652 -31.78 17.44 -5.09
CA ARG A 652 -32.59 17.38 -3.87
C ARG A 652 -31.85 18.06 -2.73
N ALA A 653 -30.60 17.69 -2.47
CA ALA A 653 -29.79 18.31 -1.41
C ALA A 653 -29.62 19.83 -1.62
N ARG A 654 -29.41 20.29 -2.86
CA ARG A 654 -29.37 21.73 -3.19
C ARG A 654 -30.72 22.43 -3.06
N ARG A 655 -31.83 21.75 -3.36
CA ARG A 655 -33.19 22.29 -3.20
C ARG A 655 -33.50 22.57 -1.73
N VAL A 656 -33.08 21.67 -0.85
CA VAL A 656 -33.22 21.78 0.61
C VAL A 656 -32.58 23.08 1.15
N PHE A 657 -31.45 23.54 0.59
CA PHE A 657 -30.71 24.69 1.14
C PHE A 657 -30.67 25.99 0.30
N ARG A 658 -31.60 26.22 -0.64
CA ARG A 658 -31.55 27.45 -1.46
C ARG A 658 -31.58 28.73 -0.61
N PRO A 659 -30.58 29.63 -0.74
CA PRO A 659 -30.53 30.87 0.02
C PRO A 659 -31.66 31.81 -0.42
N GLY A 660 -32.70 31.95 0.41
CA GLY A 660 -33.83 32.84 0.12
C GLY A 660 -35.11 32.63 0.92
N GLY A 661 -35.26 31.52 1.65
CA GLY A 661 -36.38 31.32 2.58
C GLY A 661 -37.79 31.32 1.96
N GLN A 662 -37.91 31.20 0.63
CA GLN A 662 -39.17 30.95 -0.02
C GLN A 662 -39.20 29.50 -0.48
N ALA A 663 -39.95 28.66 0.23
CA ALA A 663 -40.39 27.37 -0.27
C ALA A 663 -41.09 27.61 -1.62
N VAL A 664 -40.52 27.08 -2.70
CA VAL A 664 -41.09 27.26 -4.04
C VAL A 664 -42.16 26.18 -4.25
N ASP A 665 -43.30 26.62 -4.76
CA ASP A 665 -44.43 25.83 -5.22
C ASP A 665 -43.95 24.69 -6.15
N ALA A 666 -44.24 23.45 -5.78
CA ALA A 666 -43.69 22.23 -6.38
C ALA A 666 -44.02 22.06 -7.87
N ASP A 667 -45.00 22.81 -8.39
CA ASP A 667 -45.50 22.72 -9.77
C ASP A 667 -44.64 23.46 -10.81
N ALA A 668 -43.62 24.22 -10.39
CA ALA A 668 -42.83 25.03 -11.33
C ALA A 668 -41.63 24.30 -11.97
N VAL A 669 -41.32 23.06 -11.56
CA VAL A 669 -40.12 22.35 -12.05
C VAL A 669 -40.38 20.85 -12.25
N ALA A 670 -40.97 20.47 -13.39
CA ALA A 670 -40.65 19.21 -14.09
C ALA A 670 -41.31 19.16 -15.50
N PRO A 671 -40.66 18.56 -16.51
CA PRO A 671 -39.23 18.62 -16.88
C PRO A 671 -38.92 19.76 -17.86
#